data_AF-A0A2V3HQB5-F1
#
_entry.id   AF-A0A2V3HQB5-F1
#
_cell.length_a   1.000
_cell.length_b   1.000
_cell.length_c   1.000
_cell.angle_alpha   90.00
_cell.angle_beta   90.00
_cell.angle_gamma   90.00
#
_symmetry.space_group_name_H-M   'P 1'
#
loop_
_entity.id
_entity.type
_entity.pdbx_description
1 polymer ?
#
loop_
_entity_poly.entity_id
_entity_poly.type
_entity_poly.pdbx_seq_one_letter_code
_entity_poly.pdbx_strand_id
1 'polypeptide(L)'
;MNRNKSIALMLTGIILVSLNMFILTGVVSSNVQAGVEDLIVDGRDEASDWEDEEWLVQTSERVYFAYNLTNQDASLNDEIAVFEKVGPFIYAVTTTKEILDFDADAGTITYSEYDSFEWCENCTWTDDDGNEHASVSGETNLTNANILWNTQRMAGLATAITYGEIFAKAGFAQQMQINDLQNRAPSIWAAEYAETLIAGAAAQINSTGIDMPTAEAMAPAAVLRGAYDGWLAQSGASDANPDFASYADVILYSAVDPSTGSCIALIGDSACKDGSTSLHPDHGIGHMLVAGMGEPSEATTPVRAALYGYSGASAEEMAAIDWAVYAMAGTNFVMMGGGEDLDSIDDWRERLVEVSGVDIANPVALNNVLFGTEESNEIGQISDGMLSESDFQGIPLFGVALFLLGAQGDAFSTMVSYSIGLTQLLGLADWGGEWIGMLGTPREFPMILVGGSGAMDADQWWMISFCGVEPLAGGYLSIGLNRGDYEGTVDLPPEKCLEIEYTSDYALTGDFATEFIYAEFSGVTLPRGSEGPEMGGVESVWDDAYVAGLYGISESEASALRSWVKDLMFEQVIGALLAFQYGASAWTTQSINNWLYGWSDSVLTGLYGEENSWVKLETNETYYGSGGKSTGDFSVYVMSIPSSADDLGTADHALMQGYINSDGDGLCDFKLDADGNAEYAVECEANETYGMTEHLPWRAPHNEKRVYGLLSDHVGNSNTEITGTIGGIANADEPFSVNLVGYAIAQTEVGDTVTYKGIEMVEHHIELDPAENQIQAKLIGFNLGHVAVLPGALPIYFGSTVDIKVEPVTNVAMYGKSVSTFYLDLRWAGAMNPDFSASYVQPVFEIHTLSEIGDDDAASFKCTVIDHMGTMWWTDFGGEGDCELEALTTFSYIAAALYVAGIGLLAYGGMGIAAASRKIE
;
A
#
# COMPACT_ATOMS: atom_id res chain seq x y z
N MET A 1 -13.95 96.66 -9.27
CA MET A 1 -12.70 95.90 -9.06
C MET A 1 -11.89 95.95 -10.34
N ASN A 2 -10.56 96.07 -10.29
CA ASN A 2 -9.73 96.06 -11.50
C ASN A 2 -9.67 94.61 -12.03
N ARG A 3 -9.99 94.37 -13.30
CA ARG A 3 -10.09 93.02 -13.90
C ARG A 3 -8.84 92.17 -13.65
N ASN A 4 -7.67 92.80 -13.69
CA ASN A 4 -6.40 92.13 -13.41
C ASN A 4 -6.24 91.70 -11.94
N LYS A 5 -6.85 92.43 -11.00
CA LYS A 5 -6.89 92.03 -9.58
C LYS A 5 -7.87 90.87 -9.34
N SER A 6 -9.02 90.86 -10.04
CA SER A 6 -9.98 89.76 -9.95
C SER A 6 -9.44 88.44 -10.53
N ILE A 7 -8.71 88.52 -11.65
CA ILE A 7 -8.02 87.37 -12.27
C ILE A 7 -6.89 86.86 -11.37
N ALA A 8 -6.10 87.75 -10.76
CA ALA A 8 -5.05 87.36 -9.82
C ALA A 8 -5.61 86.64 -8.58
N LEU A 9 -6.75 87.09 -8.04
CA LEU A 9 -7.40 86.44 -6.88
C LEU A 9 -8.00 85.07 -7.26
N MET A 10 -8.58 84.93 -8.45
CA MET A 10 -9.06 83.64 -8.96
C MET A 10 -7.90 82.65 -9.20
N LEU A 11 -6.81 83.08 -9.85
CA LEU A 11 -5.62 82.24 -10.04
C LEU A 11 -4.97 81.84 -8.72
N THR A 12 -4.91 82.76 -7.74
CA THR A 12 -4.43 82.45 -6.39
C THR A 12 -5.34 81.43 -5.69
N GLY A 13 -6.67 81.55 -5.85
CA GLY A 13 -7.63 80.56 -5.35
C GLY A 13 -7.47 79.17 -6.00
N ILE A 14 -7.27 79.10 -7.32
CA ILE A 14 -6.96 77.85 -8.04
C ILE A 14 -5.64 77.26 -7.55
N ILE A 15 -4.60 78.08 -7.40
CA ILE A 15 -3.28 77.64 -6.92
C ILE A 15 -3.37 77.11 -5.49
N LEU A 16 -4.13 77.75 -4.60
CA LEU A 16 -4.30 77.28 -3.22
C LEU A 16 -5.10 75.98 -3.14
N VAL A 17 -6.15 75.82 -3.95
CA VAL A 17 -6.90 74.56 -4.09
C VAL A 17 -6.01 73.47 -4.71
N SER A 18 -5.16 73.81 -5.69
CA SER A 18 -4.22 72.86 -6.33
C SER A 18 -3.06 72.48 -5.40
N LEU A 19 -2.57 73.42 -4.59
CA LEU A 19 -1.59 73.16 -3.52
C LEU A 19 -2.15 72.19 -2.50
N ASN A 20 -3.44 72.34 -2.15
CA ASN A 20 -4.12 71.37 -1.29
C ASN A 20 -4.27 70.01 -1.95
N MET A 21 -4.75 69.98 -3.19
CA MET A 21 -5.15 68.76 -3.91
C MET A 21 -3.99 67.93 -4.47
N PHE A 22 -2.82 68.53 -4.75
CA PHE A 22 -1.69 67.83 -5.38
C PHE A 22 -0.40 67.85 -4.58
N ILE A 23 -0.21 68.82 -3.67
CA ILE A 23 1.04 68.95 -2.91
C ILE A 23 0.83 68.53 -1.46
N LEU A 24 -0.17 69.08 -0.77
CA LEU A 24 -0.43 68.76 0.64
C LEU A 24 -1.03 67.36 0.79
N THR A 25 -1.99 66.97 -0.04
CA THR A 25 -2.45 65.57 -0.14
C THR A 25 -1.30 64.61 -0.42
N GLY A 26 -0.41 64.91 -1.37
CA GLY A 26 0.75 64.08 -1.69
C GLY A 26 1.77 63.97 -0.56
N VAL A 27 2.04 65.07 0.16
CA VAL A 27 2.97 65.08 1.31
C VAL A 27 2.34 64.40 2.53
N VAL A 28 1.05 64.60 2.79
CA VAL A 28 0.36 63.96 3.91
C VAL A 28 0.19 62.47 3.66
N SER A 29 -0.26 62.06 2.47
CA SER A 29 -0.32 60.64 2.11
C SER A 29 1.04 59.98 2.20
N SER A 30 2.11 60.60 1.68
CA SER A 30 3.47 60.07 1.78
C SER A 30 4.00 59.99 3.22
N ASN A 31 3.64 60.94 4.11
CA ASN A 31 4.05 60.89 5.52
C ASN A 31 3.23 59.89 6.34
N VAL A 32 1.94 59.72 6.02
CA VAL A 32 1.07 58.71 6.64
C VAL A 32 1.54 57.33 6.21
N GLN A 33 1.80 57.14 4.91
CA GLN A 33 2.39 55.93 4.37
C GLN A 33 3.72 55.60 5.07
N ALA A 34 4.70 56.53 5.07
CA ALA A 34 5.98 56.30 5.73
C ALA A 34 5.82 56.02 7.24
N GLY A 35 4.88 56.69 7.91
CA GLY A 35 4.61 56.45 9.34
C GLY A 35 3.94 55.10 9.61
N VAL A 36 3.09 54.60 8.70
CA VAL A 36 2.48 53.28 8.80
C VAL A 36 3.50 52.19 8.46
N GLU A 37 4.33 52.39 7.45
CA GLU A 37 5.45 51.51 7.11
C GLU A 37 6.43 51.39 8.28
N ASP A 38 6.86 52.52 8.88
CA ASP A 38 7.71 52.53 10.08
C ASP A 38 7.04 51.80 11.27
N LEU A 39 5.72 51.97 11.47
CA LEU A 39 4.98 51.26 12.53
C LEU A 39 4.91 49.74 12.33
N ILE A 40 4.85 49.27 11.09
CA ILE A 40 4.87 47.84 10.76
C ILE A 40 6.26 47.25 11.03
N VAL A 41 7.31 48.01 10.73
CA VAL A 41 8.71 47.62 11.00
C VAL A 41 8.97 47.59 12.51
N ASP A 42 8.67 48.68 13.23
CA ASP A 42 8.84 48.82 14.68
C ASP A 42 8.00 47.80 15.48
N GLY A 43 6.99 47.19 14.87
CA GLY A 43 6.18 46.13 15.47
C GLY A 43 6.68 44.72 15.17
N ARG A 44 7.86 44.57 14.56
CA ARG A 44 8.43 43.28 14.13
C ARG A 44 9.95 43.20 14.27
N ASP A 45 10.61 44.24 14.78
CA ASP A 45 12.06 44.39 14.81
C ASP A 45 12.71 43.92 16.12
N GLU A 46 11.92 43.60 17.15
CA GLU A 46 12.38 43.00 18.40
C GLU A 46 11.68 41.66 18.70
N ALA A 47 12.36 40.75 19.41
CA ALA A 47 11.81 39.43 19.75
C ALA A 47 10.49 39.51 20.55
N SER A 48 10.33 40.54 21.39
CA SER A 48 9.12 40.74 22.21
C SER A 48 7.87 41.01 21.38
N ASP A 49 8.02 41.49 20.15
CA ASP A 49 6.88 41.78 19.26
C ASP A 49 6.21 40.49 18.76
N TRP A 50 6.98 39.40 18.76
CA TRP A 50 6.54 38.05 18.38
C TRP A 50 6.11 37.21 19.59
N GLU A 51 6.35 37.68 20.82
CA GLU A 51 5.85 37.04 22.05
C GLU A 51 4.36 37.32 22.33
N ASP A 52 3.65 37.95 21.38
CA ASP A 52 2.22 38.20 21.46
C ASP A 52 1.42 36.89 21.44
N GLU A 53 0.52 36.72 22.42
CA GLU A 53 -0.38 35.56 22.49
C GLU A 53 -1.24 35.42 21.22
N GLU A 54 -1.59 36.52 20.55
CA GLU A 54 -2.38 36.52 19.31
C GLU A 54 -1.58 36.02 18.09
N TRP A 55 -0.25 36.10 18.12
CA TRP A 55 0.61 35.52 17.08
C TRP A 55 1.02 34.09 17.41
N LEU A 56 1.33 33.82 18.68
CA LEU A 56 1.76 32.51 19.18
C LEU A 56 0.62 31.48 19.11
N VAL A 57 -0.64 31.90 19.28
CA VAL A 57 -1.79 31.01 19.23
C VAL A 57 -2.86 31.62 18.33
N GLN A 58 -3.04 31.02 17.15
CA GLN A 58 -3.98 31.50 16.14
C GLN A 58 -5.09 30.48 15.93
N THR A 59 -6.35 30.90 16.01
CA THR A 59 -7.50 30.04 15.72
C THR A 59 -8.21 30.49 14.45
N SER A 60 -8.41 29.57 13.50
CA SER A 60 -9.13 29.81 12.25
C SER A 60 -10.14 28.70 11.95
N GLU A 61 -11.18 29.00 11.17
CA GLU A 61 -12.12 27.98 10.71
C GLU A 61 -11.63 27.36 9.41
N ARG A 62 -11.57 26.01 9.37
CA ARG A 62 -11.36 25.25 8.13
C ARG A 62 -12.58 24.40 7.84
N VAL A 63 -12.99 24.38 6.57
CA VAL A 63 -14.17 23.65 6.12
C VAL A 63 -13.74 22.55 5.16
N TYR A 64 -14.10 21.31 5.49
CA TYR A 64 -13.79 20.14 4.68
C TYR A 64 -15.04 19.62 3.99
N PHE A 65 -14.84 19.11 2.77
CA PHE A 65 -15.80 18.25 2.11
C PHE A 65 -15.10 16.95 1.72
N ALA A 66 -15.85 15.86 1.79
CA ALA A 66 -15.40 14.55 1.36
C ALA A 66 -16.41 13.95 0.41
N TYR A 67 -15.96 13.06 -0.45
CA TYR A 67 -16.78 12.47 -1.49
C TYR A 67 -17.04 11.01 -1.13
N ASN A 68 -18.31 10.69 -0.86
CA ASN A 68 -18.73 9.37 -0.44
C ASN A 68 -19.10 8.49 -1.64
N LEU A 69 -18.54 7.29 -1.71
CA LEU A 69 -18.84 6.31 -2.75
C LEU A 69 -20.29 5.84 -2.65
N THR A 70 -21.03 5.91 -3.77
CA THR A 70 -22.47 5.57 -3.83
C THR A 70 -22.75 4.20 -4.44
N ASN A 71 -21.84 3.69 -5.27
CA ASN A 71 -21.90 2.36 -5.88
C ASN A 71 -20.71 1.50 -5.41
N GLN A 72 -20.82 0.93 -4.21
CA GLN A 72 -19.74 0.16 -3.58
C GLN A 72 -19.28 -1.07 -4.40
N ASP A 73 -20.11 -1.57 -5.31
CA ASP A 73 -19.78 -2.68 -6.22
C ASP A 73 -19.01 -2.25 -7.49
N ALA A 74 -18.65 -0.96 -7.63
CA ALA A 74 -18.04 -0.41 -8.84
C ALA A 74 -16.77 -1.18 -9.27
N SER A 75 -15.89 -1.50 -8.31
CA SER A 75 -14.64 -2.21 -8.56
C SER A 75 -14.84 -3.69 -8.95
N LEU A 76 -16.03 -4.25 -8.78
CA LEU A 76 -16.34 -5.66 -9.06
C LEU A 76 -17.00 -5.87 -10.43
N ASN A 77 -17.50 -4.80 -11.08
CA ASN A 77 -18.35 -4.88 -12.28
C ASN A 77 -17.85 -4.06 -13.48
N ASP A 78 -16.58 -3.61 -13.47
CA ASP A 78 -16.03 -2.66 -14.46
C ASP A 78 -16.84 -1.34 -14.58
N GLU A 79 -17.60 -0.99 -13.53
CA GLU A 79 -18.33 0.27 -13.45
C GLU A 79 -17.44 1.35 -12.84
N ILE A 80 -17.53 2.58 -13.36
CA ILE A 80 -16.78 3.72 -12.80
C ILE A 80 -17.38 4.05 -11.41
N ALA A 81 -16.51 4.19 -10.41
CA ALA A 81 -16.90 4.63 -9.08
C ALA A 81 -17.54 6.03 -9.12
N VAL A 82 -18.69 6.18 -8.48
CA VAL A 82 -19.48 7.42 -8.44
C VAL A 82 -19.50 7.94 -7.01
N PHE A 83 -19.04 9.17 -6.85
CA PHE A 83 -18.99 9.82 -5.55
C PHE A 83 -20.00 10.96 -5.43
N GLU A 84 -20.50 11.15 -4.22
CA GLU A 84 -21.38 12.26 -3.84
C GLU A 84 -20.70 13.11 -2.76
N LYS A 85 -20.72 14.43 -2.93
CA LYS A 85 -20.12 15.38 -1.98
C LYS A 85 -20.90 15.38 -0.66
N VAL A 86 -20.17 15.24 0.44
CA VAL A 86 -20.67 15.26 1.81
C VAL A 86 -19.91 16.32 2.61
N GLY A 87 -20.64 17.09 3.41
CA GLY A 87 -20.13 18.20 4.21
C GLY A 87 -21.20 19.28 4.34
N PRO A 88 -20.85 20.49 4.84
CA PRO A 88 -19.53 20.89 5.30
C PRO A 88 -19.16 20.25 6.66
N PHE A 89 -17.91 19.82 6.82
CA PHE A 89 -17.34 19.49 8.12
C PHE A 89 -16.48 20.66 8.60
N ILE A 90 -16.92 21.36 9.64
CA ILE A 90 -16.29 22.62 10.08
C ILE A 90 -15.47 22.36 11.34
N TYR A 91 -14.19 22.76 11.30
CA TYR A 91 -13.26 22.63 12.42
C TYR A 91 -12.67 23.99 12.77
N ALA A 92 -12.54 24.24 14.08
CA ALA A 92 -11.67 25.28 14.60
C ALA A 92 -10.25 24.71 14.66
N VAL A 93 -9.33 25.32 13.93
CA VAL A 93 -7.93 24.93 13.86
C VAL A 93 -7.13 25.93 14.66
N THR A 94 -6.48 25.46 15.72
CA THR A 94 -5.60 26.25 16.57
C THR A 94 -4.15 25.91 16.25
N THR A 95 -3.48 26.84 15.59
CA THR A 95 -2.05 26.82 15.29
C THR A 95 -1.29 27.39 16.47
N THR A 96 -0.37 26.61 17.04
CA THR A 96 0.49 27.03 18.16
C THR A 96 1.92 27.14 17.68
N LYS A 97 2.56 28.27 17.99
CA LYS A 97 3.95 28.58 17.64
C LYS A 97 4.80 28.73 18.89
N GLU A 98 6.05 28.28 18.79
CA GLU A 98 7.08 28.50 19.82
C GLU A 98 8.32 29.11 19.15
N ILE A 99 8.78 30.25 19.66
CA ILE A 99 9.98 30.92 19.14
C ILE A 99 11.21 30.14 19.61
N LEU A 100 12.02 29.70 18.66
CA LEU A 100 13.26 28.97 18.90
C LEU A 100 14.49 29.90 18.86
N ASP A 101 14.51 30.85 17.93
CA ASP A 101 15.60 31.81 17.76
C ASP A 101 15.14 33.11 17.08
N PHE A 102 15.84 34.21 17.36
CA PHE A 102 15.61 35.52 16.76
C PHE A 102 16.94 36.21 16.47
N ASP A 103 17.21 36.47 15.19
CA ASP A 103 18.42 37.13 14.70
C ASP A 103 18.07 38.44 13.97
N ALA A 104 18.17 39.55 14.69
CA ALA A 104 17.94 40.88 14.16
C ALA A 104 18.99 41.31 13.11
N ASP A 105 20.23 40.82 13.21
CA ASP A 105 21.30 41.19 12.28
C ASP A 105 21.12 40.46 10.93
N ALA A 106 20.64 39.22 10.97
CA ALA A 106 20.27 38.45 9.78
C ALA A 106 18.87 38.81 9.25
N GLY A 107 18.04 39.45 10.07
CA GLY A 107 16.65 39.75 9.73
C GLY A 107 15.80 38.49 9.67
N THR A 108 15.96 37.57 10.62
CA THR A 108 15.24 36.29 10.62
C THR A 108 14.69 35.89 11.98
N ILE A 109 13.54 35.23 11.99
CA ILE A 109 12.96 34.54 13.15
C ILE A 109 12.83 33.04 12.84
N THR A 110 13.13 32.20 13.83
CA THR A 110 12.95 30.75 13.76
C THR A 110 11.91 30.31 14.79
N TYR A 111 10.89 29.58 14.36
CA TYR A 111 9.83 29.09 15.24
C TYR A 111 9.40 27.67 14.86
N SER A 112 8.97 26.88 15.85
CA SER A 112 8.24 25.64 15.61
C SER A 112 6.74 25.89 15.60
N GLU A 113 6.01 25.09 14.83
CA GLU A 113 4.57 25.21 14.63
C GLU A 113 3.89 23.83 14.65
N TYR A 114 2.75 23.75 15.32
CA TYR A 114 1.86 22.60 15.26
C TYR A 114 0.39 23.03 15.30
N ASP A 115 -0.47 22.24 14.64
CA ASP A 115 -1.91 22.47 14.57
C ASP A 115 -2.67 21.52 15.50
N SER A 116 -3.75 22.02 16.10
CA SER A 116 -4.76 21.23 16.81
C SER A 116 -6.15 21.50 16.27
N PHE A 117 -6.97 20.46 16.13
CA PHE A 117 -8.26 20.55 15.44
C PHE A 117 -9.42 20.18 16.37
N GLU A 118 -10.41 21.06 16.46
CA GLU A 118 -11.64 20.82 17.22
C GLU A 118 -12.87 20.94 16.30
N TRP A 119 -13.72 19.91 16.27
CA TRP A 119 -14.94 19.95 15.47
C TRP A 119 -15.92 20.99 16.05
N CYS A 120 -16.38 21.91 15.20
CA CYS A 120 -17.34 22.92 15.59
C CYS A 120 -18.78 22.49 15.26
N GLU A 121 -19.51 21.99 16.27
CA GLU A 121 -20.90 21.53 16.12
C GLU A 121 -21.88 22.65 15.72
N ASN A 122 -21.63 23.89 16.18
CA ASN A 122 -22.55 25.02 16.02
C ASN A 122 -22.15 26.01 14.91
N CYS A 123 -21.09 25.72 14.16
CA CYS A 123 -20.63 26.57 13.07
C CYS A 123 -21.47 26.37 11.79
N THR A 124 -21.48 27.39 10.95
CA THR A 124 -22.16 27.38 9.65
C THR A 124 -21.21 27.88 8.56
N TRP A 125 -21.22 27.23 7.41
CA TRP A 125 -20.49 27.66 6.23
C TRP A 125 -21.44 28.21 5.17
N THR A 126 -21.08 29.31 4.54
CA THR A 126 -21.87 29.94 3.48
C THR A 126 -21.32 29.55 2.11
N ASP A 127 -22.16 28.98 1.25
CA ASP A 127 -21.79 28.65 -0.12
C ASP A 127 -21.68 29.89 -1.02
N ASP A 128 -21.18 29.72 -2.25
CA ASP A 128 -21.02 30.81 -3.22
C ASP A 128 -22.37 31.43 -3.66
N ASP A 129 -23.49 30.72 -3.45
CA ASP A 129 -24.85 31.20 -3.70
C ASP A 129 -25.43 31.99 -2.50
N GLY A 130 -24.68 32.08 -1.39
CA GLY A 130 -25.07 32.79 -0.17
C GLY A 130 -25.96 32.00 0.78
N ASN A 131 -26.05 30.67 0.64
CA ASN A 131 -26.82 29.81 1.54
C ASN A 131 -25.95 29.29 2.69
N GLU A 132 -26.48 29.32 3.91
CA GLU A 132 -25.82 28.77 5.08
C GLU A 132 -26.08 27.26 5.23
N HIS A 133 -25.01 26.51 5.48
CA HIS A 133 -25.00 25.07 5.72
C HIS A 133 -24.41 24.78 7.10
N ALA A 134 -25.10 24.02 7.93
CA ALA A 134 -24.62 23.65 9.26
C ALA A 134 -23.52 22.59 9.20
N SER A 135 -22.58 22.66 10.14
CA SER A 135 -21.52 21.65 10.30
C SER A 135 -22.09 20.24 10.48
N VAL A 136 -21.57 19.28 9.72
CA VAL A 136 -21.86 17.85 9.84
C VAL A 136 -20.89 17.24 10.87
N SER A 137 -21.33 16.20 11.59
CA SER A 137 -20.51 15.55 12.61
C SER A 137 -19.22 14.93 12.05
N GLY A 138 -18.10 15.17 12.75
CA GLY A 138 -16.81 14.53 12.49
C GLY A 138 -16.80 12.99 12.61
N GLU A 139 -17.85 12.41 13.22
CA GLU A 139 -18.05 10.96 13.35
C GLU A 139 -18.83 10.34 12.18
N THR A 140 -19.17 11.14 11.16
CA THR A 140 -19.90 10.64 9.99
C THR A 140 -19.01 9.69 9.20
N ASN A 141 -19.42 8.42 9.13
CA ASN A 141 -18.76 7.41 8.29
C ASN A 141 -19.02 7.67 6.81
N LEU A 142 -17.95 7.61 6.03
CA LEU A 142 -17.99 7.68 4.58
C LEU A 142 -17.08 6.61 3.98
N THR A 143 -17.50 6.06 2.85
CA THR A 143 -16.72 5.13 2.03
C THR A 143 -15.94 5.92 1.00
N ASN A 144 -14.61 5.80 0.99
CA ASN A 144 -13.74 6.46 0.01
C ASN A 144 -12.61 5.51 -0.44
N ALA A 145 -11.81 5.95 -1.41
CA ALA A 145 -10.64 5.21 -1.89
C ALA A 145 -9.66 4.93 -0.75
N ASN A 146 -9.24 3.68 -0.63
CA ASN A 146 -8.14 3.31 0.24
C ASN A 146 -6.82 3.75 -0.41
N ILE A 147 -6.25 4.86 0.07
CA ILE A 147 -5.06 5.48 -0.49
C ILE A 147 -3.79 4.60 -0.41
N LEU A 148 -3.81 3.55 0.42
CA LEU A 148 -2.68 2.64 0.56
C LEU A 148 -2.82 1.39 -0.32
N TRP A 149 -4.02 1.09 -0.82
CA TRP A 149 -4.33 -0.21 -1.43
C TRP A 149 -3.42 -0.59 -2.61
N ASN A 150 -3.32 0.27 -3.62
CA ASN A 150 -2.51 0.00 -4.80
C ASN A 150 -1.01 0.02 -4.47
N THR A 151 -0.59 0.92 -3.59
CA THR A 151 0.79 1.00 -3.11
C THR A 151 1.19 -0.29 -2.36
N GLN A 152 0.32 -0.80 -1.48
CA GLN A 152 0.50 -2.07 -0.78
C GLN A 152 0.52 -3.24 -1.75
N ARG A 153 -0.31 -3.21 -2.81
CA ARG A 153 -0.25 -4.24 -3.87
C ARG A 153 1.09 -4.24 -4.58
N MET A 154 1.62 -3.08 -4.94
CA MET A 154 2.91 -2.96 -5.63
C MET A 154 4.09 -3.35 -4.73
N ALA A 155 4.09 -2.90 -3.49
CA ALA A 155 5.12 -3.23 -2.50
C ALA A 155 5.06 -4.71 -2.06
N GLY A 156 3.86 -5.30 -2.05
CA GLY A 156 3.62 -6.67 -1.61
C GLY A 156 3.86 -7.76 -2.64
N LEU A 157 4.35 -7.45 -3.85
CA LEU A 157 4.49 -8.43 -4.94
C LEU A 157 5.39 -9.62 -4.56
N ALA A 158 6.58 -9.38 -4.01
CA ALA A 158 7.49 -10.44 -3.59
C ALA A 158 6.87 -11.37 -2.54
N THR A 159 6.19 -10.77 -1.55
CA THR A 159 5.46 -11.48 -0.51
C THR A 159 4.33 -12.32 -1.10
N ALA A 160 3.56 -11.77 -2.03
CA ALA A 160 2.47 -12.50 -2.68
C ALA A 160 2.96 -13.66 -3.55
N ILE A 161 4.11 -13.55 -4.20
CA ILE A 161 4.74 -14.67 -4.91
C ILE A 161 5.08 -15.79 -3.92
N THR A 162 5.68 -15.44 -2.78
CA THR A 162 6.00 -16.40 -1.72
C THR A 162 4.75 -17.10 -1.18
N TYR A 163 3.66 -16.36 -0.95
CA TYR A 163 2.39 -16.97 -0.54
C TYR A 163 1.73 -17.79 -1.65
N GLY A 164 1.81 -17.35 -2.90
CA GLY A 164 1.31 -18.09 -4.07
C GLY A 164 1.93 -19.49 -4.17
N GLU A 165 3.25 -19.57 -3.97
CA GLU A 165 3.98 -20.85 -3.85
C GLU A 165 3.44 -21.71 -2.69
N ILE A 166 3.26 -21.14 -1.49
CA ILE A 166 2.74 -21.87 -0.33
C ILE A 166 1.35 -22.46 -0.64
N PHE A 167 0.46 -21.68 -1.26
CA PHE A 167 -0.87 -22.16 -1.63
C PHE A 167 -0.81 -23.23 -2.73
N ALA A 168 0.10 -23.11 -3.69
CA ALA A 168 0.32 -24.15 -4.71
C ALA A 168 0.79 -25.47 -4.07
N LYS A 169 1.78 -25.40 -3.18
CA LYS A 169 2.29 -26.56 -2.42
C LYS A 169 1.24 -27.14 -1.49
N ALA A 170 0.30 -26.34 -1.00
CA ALA A 170 -0.85 -26.84 -0.25
C ALA A 170 -1.77 -27.71 -1.11
N GLY A 171 -1.93 -27.40 -2.40
CA GLY A 171 -2.62 -28.27 -3.35
C GLY A 171 -1.90 -29.59 -3.55
N PHE A 172 -0.58 -29.57 -3.72
CA PHE A 172 0.24 -30.78 -3.73
C PHE A 172 0.04 -31.60 -2.45
N ALA A 173 0.15 -30.97 -1.27
CA ALA A 173 0.01 -31.64 0.00
C ALA A 173 -1.38 -32.25 0.21
N GLN A 174 -2.45 -31.54 -0.19
CA GLN A 174 -3.80 -32.08 -0.15
C GLN A 174 -3.92 -33.36 -0.98
N GLN A 175 -3.38 -33.37 -2.20
CA GLN A 175 -3.37 -34.58 -3.04
C GLN A 175 -2.56 -35.71 -2.40
N MET A 176 -1.43 -35.40 -1.77
CA MET A 176 -0.63 -36.39 -1.05
C MET A 176 -1.36 -36.95 0.18
N GLN A 177 -2.09 -36.11 0.92
CA GLN A 177 -2.92 -36.53 2.05
C GLN A 177 -4.10 -37.39 1.61
N ILE A 178 -4.74 -37.05 0.49
CA ILE A 178 -5.77 -37.86 -0.14
C ILE A 178 -5.20 -39.24 -0.52
N ASN A 179 -4.03 -39.27 -1.17
CA ASN A 179 -3.37 -40.53 -1.52
C ASN A 179 -2.95 -41.35 -0.29
N ASP A 180 -2.47 -40.70 0.77
CA ASP A 180 -2.17 -41.33 2.06
C ASP A 180 -3.41 -42.07 2.59
N LEU A 181 -4.56 -41.37 2.64
CA LEU A 181 -5.81 -41.93 3.17
C LEU A 181 -6.42 -43.00 2.25
N GLN A 182 -6.49 -42.76 0.94
CA GLN A 182 -7.14 -43.66 -0.03
C GLN A 182 -6.32 -44.91 -0.36
N ASN A 183 -4.99 -44.78 -0.41
CA ASN A 183 -4.11 -45.82 -0.93
C ASN A 183 -3.08 -46.29 0.10
N ARG A 184 -2.38 -45.38 0.79
CA ARG A 184 -1.27 -45.79 1.66
C ARG A 184 -1.75 -46.55 2.90
N ALA A 185 -2.76 -46.05 3.60
CA ALA A 185 -3.34 -46.75 4.77
C ALA A 185 -3.80 -48.19 4.41
N PRO A 186 -4.65 -48.40 3.37
CA PRO A 186 -5.00 -49.75 2.93
C PRO A 186 -3.81 -50.62 2.51
N SER A 187 -2.78 -50.02 1.93
CA SER A 187 -1.58 -50.74 1.50
C SER A 187 -0.75 -51.23 2.69
N ILE A 188 -0.66 -50.43 3.76
CA ILE A 188 -0.06 -50.85 5.04
C ILE A 188 -0.86 -52.00 5.64
N TRP A 189 -2.19 -51.86 5.75
CA TRP A 189 -3.03 -52.92 6.30
C TRP A 189 -3.01 -54.20 5.44
N ALA A 190 -2.87 -54.08 4.12
CA ALA A 190 -2.71 -55.22 3.22
C ALA A 190 -1.39 -55.96 3.47
N ALA A 191 -0.32 -55.22 3.78
CA ALA A 191 0.96 -55.80 4.21
C ALA A 191 0.82 -56.54 5.55
N GLU A 192 0.17 -55.93 6.55
CA GLU A 192 -0.10 -56.57 7.84
C GLU A 192 -0.99 -57.82 7.68
N TYR A 193 -2.02 -57.76 6.83
CA TYR A 193 -2.86 -58.90 6.52
C TYR A 193 -2.06 -60.02 5.87
N ALA A 194 -1.18 -59.70 4.92
CA ALA A 194 -0.29 -60.68 4.31
C ALA A 194 0.61 -61.38 5.35
N GLU A 195 1.09 -60.67 6.39
CA GLU A 195 1.81 -61.32 7.51
C GLU A 195 0.97 -62.34 8.24
N THR A 196 -0.32 -62.05 8.45
CA THR A 196 -1.24 -63.02 9.08
C THR A 196 -1.44 -64.26 8.21
N LEU A 197 -1.44 -64.11 6.88
CA LEU A 197 -1.50 -65.24 5.94
C LEU A 197 -0.24 -66.10 6.03
N ILE A 198 0.96 -65.49 6.10
CA ILE A 198 2.21 -66.23 6.29
C ILE A 198 2.20 -67.00 7.61
N ALA A 199 1.83 -66.36 8.72
CA ALA A 199 1.77 -66.99 10.03
C ALA A 199 0.76 -68.17 10.05
N GLY A 200 -0.40 -67.97 9.42
CA GLY A 200 -1.42 -69.01 9.26
C GLY A 200 -0.93 -70.20 8.43
N ALA A 201 -0.25 -69.94 7.31
CA ALA A 201 0.35 -70.97 6.48
C ALA A 201 1.44 -71.75 7.23
N ALA A 202 2.29 -71.07 8.00
CA ALA A 202 3.32 -71.72 8.82
C ALA A 202 2.68 -72.64 9.89
N ALA A 203 1.63 -72.19 10.56
CA ALA A 203 0.88 -73.01 11.52
C ALA A 203 0.23 -74.24 10.85
N GLN A 204 -0.34 -74.07 9.65
CA GLN A 204 -0.92 -75.17 8.89
C GLN A 204 0.16 -76.18 8.45
N ILE A 205 1.31 -75.73 7.98
CA ILE A 205 2.44 -76.59 7.60
C ILE A 205 2.97 -77.35 8.83
N ASN A 206 3.13 -76.68 9.97
CA ASN A 206 3.55 -77.31 11.22
C ASN A 206 2.58 -78.43 11.66
N SER A 207 1.27 -78.23 11.45
CA SER A 207 0.27 -79.26 11.76
C SER A 207 0.43 -80.57 10.97
N THR A 208 1.21 -80.56 9.87
CA THR A 208 1.55 -81.75 9.09
C THR A 208 2.74 -82.55 9.65
N GLY A 209 3.36 -82.06 10.74
CA GLY A 209 4.50 -82.70 11.41
C GLY A 209 5.87 -82.14 11.05
N ILE A 210 5.92 -81.04 10.31
CA ILE A 210 7.13 -80.25 10.02
C ILE A 210 7.41 -79.34 11.23
N ASP A 211 8.66 -79.20 11.67
CA ASP A 211 8.99 -78.30 12.80
C ASP A 211 8.71 -76.83 12.44
N MET A 212 8.36 -76.02 13.46
CA MET A 212 7.93 -74.63 13.26
C MET A 212 8.96 -73.78 12.48
N PRO A 213 10.27 -73.81 12.76
CA PRO A 213 11.24 -73.02 11.98
C PRO A 213 11.26 -73.40 10.50
N THR A 214 11.17 -74.69 10.18
CA THR A 214 11.09 -75.15 8.79
C THR A 214 9.74 -74.76 8.16
N ALA A 215 8.65 -74.80 8.93
CA ALA A 215 7.33 -74.38 8.47
C ALA A 215 7.27 -72.87 8.17
N GLU A 216 7.89 -72.04 9.00
CA GLU A 216 8.02 -70.59 8.78
C GLU A 216 8.84 -70.27 7.53
N ALA A 217 9.93 -71.01 7.27
CA ALA A 217 10.72 -70.85 6.06
C ALA A 217 9.96 -71.26 4.78
N MET A 218 9.01 -72.18 4.87
CA MET A 218 8.20 -72.65 3.73
C MET A 218 6.94 -71.81 3.48
N ALA A 219 6.44 -71.11 4.49
CA ALA A 219 5.18 -70.39 4.44
C ALA A 219 5.11 -69.27 3.36
N PRO A 220 6.16 -68.44 3.14
CA PRO A 220 6.16 -67.42 2.10
C PRO A 220 5.83 -67.97 0.71
N ALA A 221 6.51 -69.04 0.31
CA ALA A 221 6.28 -69.70 -0.98
C ALA A 221 4.88 -70.36 -1.05
N ALA A 222 4.38 -70.89 0.08
CA ALA A 222 3.05 -71.48 0.15
C ALA A 222 1.94 -70.45 -0.02
N VAL A 223 2.10 -69.23 0.50
CA VAL A 223 1.13 -68.14 0.34
C VAL A 223 1.09 -67.62 -1.10
N LEU A 224 2.25 -67.40 -1.72
CA LEU A 224 2.30 -67.05 -3.15
C LEU A 224 1.69 -68.15 -4.03
N ARG A 225 1.94 -69.43 -3.68
CA ARG A 225 1.30 -70.55 -4.34
C ARG A 225 -0.22 -70.52 -4.18
N GLY A 226 -0.72 -70.21 -2.99
CA GLY A 226 -2.15 -70.06 -2.73
C GLY A 226 -2.79 -68.94 -3.55
N ALA A 227 -2.13 -67.79 -3.67
CA ALA A 227 -2.58 -66.68 -4.51
C ALA A 227 -2.65 -67.10 -6.00
N TYR A 228 -1.61 -67.77 -6.49
CA TYR A 228 -1.58 -68.32 -7.85
C TYR A 228 -2.66 -69.37 -8.10
N ASP A 229 -2.88 -70.31 -7.18
CA ASP A 229 -3.94 -71.32 -7.31
C ASP A 229 -5.34 -70.67 -7.32
N GLY A 230 -5.52 -69.60 -6.53
CA GLY A 230 -6.74 -68.78 -6.52
C GLY A 230 -6.99 -68.05 -7.84
N TRP A 231 -5.94 -67.49 -8.46
CA TRP A 231 -6.01 -66.93 -9.80
C TRP A 231 -6.27 -68.02 -10.85
N LEU A 232 -5.57 -69.15 -10.79
CA LEU A 232 -5.67 -70.27 -11.75
C LEU A 232 -7.10 -70.81 -11.81
N ALA A 233 -7.76 -70.90 -10.64
CA ALA A 233 -9.16 -71.31 -10.53
C ALA A 233 -10.13 -70.36 -11.24
N GLN A 234 -9.77 -69.08 -11.38
CA GLN A 234 -10.58 -68.04 -12.02
C GLN A 234 -10.21 -67.85 -13.50
N SER A 235 -8.94 -68.00 -13.87
CA SER A 235 -8.42 -67.75 -15.23
C SER A 235 -8.70 -68.89 -16.20
N GLY A 236 -8.81 -70.13 -15.71
CA GLY A 236 -8.93 -71.32 -16.56
C GLY A 236 -7.64 -71.68 -17.31
N ALA A 237 -6.51 -71.06 -16.96
CA ALA A 237 -5.19 -71.38 -17.49
C ALA A 237 -4.72 -72.78 -17.05
N SER A 238 -3.73 -73.33 -17.75
CA SER A 238 -3.04 -74.54 -17.31
C SER A 238 -1.98 -74.22 -16.26
N ASP A 239 -1.84 -75.08 -15.25
CA ASP A 239 -0.82 -74.90 -14.22
C ASP A 239 0.61 -74.97 -14.81
N ALA A 240 1.32 -73.85 -14.78
CA ALA A 240 2.74 -73.75 -15.15
C ALA A 240 3.71 -74.30 -14.08
N ASN A 241 3.21 -74.63 -12.89
CA ASN A 241 3.97 -75.09 -11.73
C ASN A 241 5.22 -74.22 -11.41
N PRO A 242 5.03 -72.92 -11.14
CA PRO A 242 6.14 -72.00 -10.85
C PRO A 242 6.87 -72.31 -9.53
N ASP A 243 8.18 -72.06 -9.48
CA ASP A 243 8.98 -72.19 -8.26
C ASP A 243 8.95 -70.90 -7.41
N PHE A 244 7.95 -70.80 -6.53
CA PHE A 244 7.87 -69.67 -5.59
C PHE A 244 8.97 -69.66 -4.54
N ALA A 245 9.60 -70.80 -4.22
CA ALA A 245 10.59 -70.85 -3.14
C ALA A 245 11.85 -70.04 -3.47
N SER A 246 12.20 -69.96 -4.76
CA SER A 246 13.35 -69.19 -5.24
C SER A 246 13.16 -67.67 -5.20
N TYR A 247 11.91 -67.17 -5.15
CA TYR A 247 11.61 -65.74 -5.32
C TYR A 247 10.82 -65.12 -4.15
N ALA A 248 10.20 -65.93 -3.29
CA ALA A 248 9.29 -65.45 -2.25
C ALA A 248 9.93 -64.44 -1.28
N ASP A 249 11.21 -64.62 -0.94
CA ASP A 249 11.92 -63.73 -0.03
C ASP A 249 12.03 -62.30 -0.58
N VAL A 250 12.46 -62.16 -1.83
CA VAL A 250 12.56 -60.84 -2.48
C VAL A 250 11.18 -60.22 -2.66
N ILE A 251 10.21 -60.99 -3.15
CA ILE A 251 8.84 -60.50 -3.40
C ILE A 251 8.20 -59.92 -2.13
N LEU A 252 8.32 -60.66 -1.02
CA LEU A 252 7.57 -60.35 0.19
C LEU A 252 8.35 -59.45 1.14
N TYR A 253 9.68 -59.52 1.20
CA TYR A 253 10.43 -58.94 2.31
C TYR A 253 11.52 -57.95 1.94
N SER A 254 12.21 -58.13 0.80
CA SER A 254 13.45 -57.39 0.53
C SER A 254 13.49 -56.64 -0.81
N ALA A 255 12.41 -56.62 -1.59
CA ALA A 255 12.33 -55.78 -2.79
C ALA A 255 12.43 -54.29 -2.43
N VAL A 256 13.27 -53.57 -3.18
CA VAL A 256 13.51 -52.12 -3.02
C VAL A 256 13.39 -51.42 -4.37
N ASP A 257 12.97 -50.16 -4.34
CA ASP A 257 13.10 -49.27 -5.49
C ASP A 257 14.59 -49.08 -5.81
N PRO A 258 15.06 -49.46 -7.02
CA PRO A 258 16.47 -49.32 -7.37
C PRO A 258 16.95 -47.85 -7.47
N SER A 259 16.04 -46.89 -7.57
CA SER A 259 16.36 -45.46 -7.72
C SER A 259 16.55 -44.74 -6.38
N THR A 260 15.75 -45.08 -5.37
CA THR A 260 15.79 -44.45 -4.04
C THR A 260 16.33 -45.37 -2.95
N GLY A 261 16.22 -46.69 -3.13
CA GLY A 261 16.44 -47.69 -2.07
C GLY A 261 15.23 -47.88 -1.14
N SER A 262 14.10 -47.20 -1.38
CA SER A 262 12.87 -47.34 -0.58
C SER A 262 12.31 -48.76 -0.67
N CYS A 263 11.71 -49.26 0.41
CA CYS A 263 11.13 -50.60 0.42
C CYS A 263 9.85 -50.67 -0.41
N ILE A 264 9.79 -51.58 -1.39
CA ILE A 264 8.62 -51.84 -2.23
C ILE A 264 8.07 -53.27 -2.07
N ALA A 265 8.68 -54.06 -1.20
CA ALA A 265 8.24 -55.39 -0.86
C ALA A 265 6.78 -55.40 -0.37
N LEU A 266 6.06 -56.50 -0.64
CA LEU A 266 4.65 -56.59 -0.26
C LEU A 266 4.44 -56.56 1.26
N ILE A 267 5.40 -57.02 2.04
CA ILE A 267 5.35 -57.03 3.52
C ILE A 267 6.47 -56.14 4.11
N GLY A 268 7.71 -56.38 3.65
CA GLY A 268 8.93 -55.77 4.20
C GLY A 268 9.52 -56.56 5.38
N ASP A 269 10.84 -56.71 5.41
CA ASP A 269 11.58 -57.25 6.55
C ASP A 269 11.85 -56.20 7.64
N SER A 270 12.63 -56.56 8.68
CA SER A 270 13.01 -55.61 9.72
C SER A 270 13.88 -54.45 9.21
N ALA A 271 14.63 -54.59 8.12
CA ALA A 271 15.40 -53.48 7.54
C ALA A 271 14.50 -52.53 6.73
N CYS A 272 13.49 -53.07 6.06
CA CYS A 272 12.35 -52.35 5.50
C CYS A 272 11.44 -51.72 6.57
N LYS A 273 11.43 -52.25 7.80
CA LYS A 273 10.58 -51.79 8.92
C LYS A 273 11.30 -50.92 9.96
N ASP A 274 12.63 -50.99 10.08
CA ASP A 274 13.40 -50.30 11.13
C ASP A 274 14.07 -48.99 10.67
N GLY A 275 14.04 -48.68 9.38
CA GLY A 275 14.62 -47.44 8.83
C GLY A 275 16.10 -47.23 9.21
N SER A 276 16.86 -48.30 9.49
CA SER A 276 18.23 -48.19 10.03
C SER A 276 19.32 -47.98 8.98
N THR A 277 18.98 -48.01 7.69
CA THR A 277 19.62 -47.08 6.75
C THR A 277 18.80 -45.81 6.78
N SER A 278 19.44 -44.67 6.94
CA SER A 278 18.87 -43.32 6.87
C SER A 278 18.23 -42.98 5.51
N LEU A 279 17.39 -43.86 4.98
CA LEU A 279 16.71 -43.81 3.69
C LEU A 279 15.25 -44.25 3.87
N HIS A 280 14.41 -43.22 4.01
CA HIS A 280 13.00 -43.09 3.64
C HIS A 280 11.85 -43.67 4.53
N PRO A 281 10.83 -42.86 4.89
CA PRO A 281 9.61 -43.25 5.65
C PRO A 281 8.55 -44.10 4.90
N ASP A 282 8.84 -44.68 3.72
CA ASP A 282 7.83 -45.30 2.82
C ASP A 282 7.45 -46.75 3.12
N HIS A 283 7.37 -47.16 4.39
CA HIS A 283 6.87 -48.50 4.67
C HIS A 283 5.42 -48.64 4.17
N GLY A 284 5.11 -49.81 3.61
CA GLY A 284 3.75 -50.18 3.23
C GLY A 284 3.27 -49.72 1.85
N ILE A 285 4.11 -49.28 0.91
CA ILE A 285 3.68 -48.93 -0.46
C ILE A 285 3.60 -50.11 -1.45
N GLY A 286 4.10 -51.30 -1.08
CA GLY A 286 4.25 -52.42 -2.02
C GLY A 286 2.94 -52.93 -2.62
N HIS A 287 1.87 -52.99 -1.81
CA HIS A 287 0.55 -53.43 -2.29
C HIS A 287 -0.06 -52.42 -3.26
N MET A 288 -0.04 -51.12 -2.93
CA MET A 288 -0.54 -50.07 -3.84
C MET A 288 0.30 -49.97 -5.12
N LEU A 289 1.63 -50.15 -5.06
CA LEU A 289 2.48 -50.13 -6.24
C LEU A 289 2.12 -51.26 -7.21
N VAL A 290 2.03 -52.50 -6.72
CA VAL A 290 1.68 -53.65 -7.58
C VAL A 290 0.26 -53.51 -8.12
N ALA A 291 -0.70 -53.02 -7.34
CA ALA A 291 -2.05 -52.76 -7.81
C ALA A 291 -2.05 -51.69 -8.91
N GLY A 292 -1.36 -50.55 -8.68
CA GLY A 292 -1.28 -49.41 -9.60
C GLY A 292 -0.56 -49.71 -10.92
N MET A 293 0.43 -50.62 -10.91
CA MET A 293 1.07 -51.12 -12.15
C MET A 293 0.08 -51.83 -13.09
N GLY A 294 -1.09 -52.25 -12.60
CA GLY A 294 -2.12 -52.94 -13.38
C GLY A 294 -1.84 -54.43 -13.60
N GLU A 295 -2.72 -55.08 -14.36
CA GLU A 295 -2.66 -56.52 -14.62
C GLU A 295 -1.36 -56.93 -15.36
N PRO A 296 -0.85 -58.16 -15.15
CA PRO A 296 0.22 -58.76 -15.94
C PRO A 296 -0.02 -58.69 -17.45
N SER A 297 0.96 -58.19 -18.19
CA SER A 297 0.94 -57.98 -19.64
C SER A 297 2.36 -57.98 -20.21
N GLU A 298 2.50 -57.96 -21.53
CA GLU A 298 3.82 -57.82 -22.18
C GLU A 298 4.57 -56.55 -21.75
N ALA A 299 3.86 -55.52 -21.27
CA ALA A 299 4.46 -54.28 -20.79
C ALA A 299 4.77 -54.30 -19.28
N THR A 300 3.85 -54.81 -18.46
CA THR A 300 3.93 -54.72 -16.99
C THR A 300 4.74 -55.86 -16.37
N THR A 301 4.68 -57.08 -16.92
CA THR A 301 5.35 -58.26 -16.37
C THR A 301 6.87 -58.12 -16.32
N PRO A 302 7.58 -57.68 -17.37
CA PRO A 302 9.03 -57.53 -17.30
C PRO A 302 9.48 -56.47 -16.28
N VAL A 303 8.70 -55.39 -16.13
CA VAL A 303 8.98 -54.30 -15.19
C VAL A 303 8.81 -54.81 -13.75
N ARG A 304 7.67 -55.45 -13.45
CA ARG A 304 7.42 -56.00 -12.12
C ARG A 304 8.42 -57.12 -11.76
N ALA A 305 8.79 -57.96 -12.74
CA ALA A 305 9.81 -58.99 -12.56
C ALA A 305 11.19 -58.43 -12.23
N ALA A 306 11.54 -57.26 -12.78
CA ALA A 306 12.78 -56.58 -12.45
C ALA A 306 12.76 -56.03 -11.01
N LEU A 307 11.66 -55.37 -10.61
CA LEU A 307 11.50 -54.78 -9.27
C LEU A 307 11.49 -55.83 -8.15
N TYR A 308 10.79 -56.94 -8.36
CA TYR A 308 10.61 -57.99 -7.34
C TYR A 308 11.53 -59.21 -7.53
N GLY A 309 12.56 -59.09 -8.38
CA GLY A 309 13.69 -60.03 -8.42
C GLY A 309 13.44 -61.39 -9.09
N TYR A 310 12.37 -61.54 -9.89
CA TYR A 310 12.05 -62.79 -10.59
C TYR A 310 12.28 -62.76 -12.11
N SER A 311 13.03 -61.76 -12.60
CA SER A 311 13.43 -61.64 -14.02
C SER A 311 14.29 -62.79 -14.57
N GLY A 312 14.88 -63.61 -13.69
CA GLY A 312 15.66 -64.80 -14.06
C GLY A 312 14.81 -66.03 -14.42
N ALA A 313 13.50 -66.01 -14.17
CA ALA A 313 12.59 -67.11 -14.48
C ALA A 313 12.40 -67.29 -15.99
N SER A 314 11.96 -68.49 -16.42
CA SER A 314 11.55 -68.70 -17.82
C SER A 314 10.32 -67.84 -18.15
N ALA A 315 10.09 -67.50 -19.43
CA ALA A 315 8.97 -66.62 -19.80
C ALA A 315 7.59 -67.12 -19.30
N GLU A 316 7.35 -68.43 -19.37
CA GLU A 316 6.11 -69.06 -18.88
C GLU A 316 6.01 -69.00 -17.34
N GLU A 317 7.13 -69.22 -16.64
CA GLU A 317 7.19 -69.18 -15.18
C GLU A 317 7.12 -67.76 -14.63
N MET A 318 7.79 -66.80 -15.27
CA MET A 318 7.76 -65.38 -14.93
C MET A 318 6.33 -64.84 -15.01
N ALA A 319 5.59 -65.18 -16.08
CA ALA A 319 4.19 -64.79 -16.21
C ALA A 319 3.33 -65.41 -15.09
N ALA A 320 3.58 -66.68 -14.72
CA ALA A 320 2.86 -67.34 -13.62
C ALA A 320 3.17 -66.71 -12.25
N ILE A 321 4.43 -66.35 -11.99
CA ILE A 321 4.83 -65.63 -10.77
C ILE A 321 4.21 -64.24 -10.73
N ASP A 322 4.23 -63.50 -11.84
CA ASP A 322 3.65 -62.16 -11.91
C ASP A 322 2.14 -62.16 -11.63
N TRP A 323 1.40 -63.14 -12.16
CA TRP A 323 -0.01 -63.33 -11.81
C TRP A 323 -0.22 -63.63 -10.32
N ALA A 324 0.68 -64.36 -9.67
CA ALA A 324 0.61 -64.62 -8.23
C ALA A 324 0.84 -63.34 -7.42
N VAL A 325 1.86 -62.56 -7.79
CA VAL A 325 2.23 -61.29 -7.15
C VAL A 325 1.08 -60.29 -7.30
N TYR A 326 0.58 -60.10 -8.53
CA TYR A 326 -0.55 -59.21 -8.80
C TYR A 326 -1.83 -59.66 -8.10
N ALA A 327 -2.18 -60.95 -8.15
CA ALA A 327 -3.39 -61.45 -7.51
C ALA A 327 -3.35 -61.29 -5.99
N MET A 328 -2.20 -61.57 -5.35
CA MET A 328 -2.04 -61.37 -3.91
C MET A 328 -2.15 -59.89 -3.56
N ALA A 329 -1.35 -59.04 -4.21
CA ALA A 329 -1.29 -57.63 -3.87
C ALA A 329 -2.61 -56.92 -4.15
N GLY A 330 -3.17 -57.10 -5.35
CA GLY A 330 -4.43 -56.47 -5.75
C GLY A 330 -5.62 -56.94 -4.91
N THR A 331 -5.71 -58.24 -4.61
CA THR A 331 -6.81 -58.75 -3.77
C THR A 331 -6.73 -58.20 -2.35
N ASN A 332 -5.54 -58.21 -1.74
CA ASN A 332 -5.37 -57.68 -0.39
C ASN A 332 -5.60 -56.17 -0.37
N PHE A 333 -5.07 -55.42 -1.34
CA PHE A 333 -5.23 -53.97 -1.43
C PHE A 333 -6.70 -53.55 -1.51
N VAL A 334 -7.47 -54.15 -2.43
CA VAL A 334 -8.91 -53.87 -2.56
C VAL A 334 -9.68 -54.37 -1.35
N MET A 335 -9.30 -55.50 -0.74
CA MET A 335 -9.96 -56.02 0.47
C MET A 335 -9.83 -55.06 1.65
N MET A 336 -8.74 -54.30 1.74
CA MET A 336 -8.52 -53.31 2.79
C MET A 336 -9.00 -51.90 2.38
N GLY A 337 -9.78 -51.76 1.31
CA GLY A 337 -10.36 -50.49 0.87
C GLY A 337 -9.41 -49.59 0.07
N GLY A 338 -8.39 -50.17 -0.56
CA GLY A 338 -7.46 -49.46 -1.43
C GLY A 338 -8.11 -49.04 -2.75
N GLY A 339 -7.97 -47.76 -3.10
CA GLY A 339 -8.56 -47.19 -4.31
C GLY A 339 -10.08 -46.96 -4.24
N GLU A 340 -10.65 -46.94 -3.03
CA GLU A 340 -12.05 -46.54 -2.81
C GLU A 340 -12.26 -45.05 -3.08
N ASP A 341 -13.41 -44.71 -3.69
CA ASP A 341 -13.83 -43.32 -3.89
C ASP A 341 -13.99 -42.63 -2.52
N LEU A 342 -13.60 -41.35 -2.41
CA LEU A 342 -13.67 -40.59 -1.15
C LEU A 342 -15.06 -40.67 -0.50
N ASP A 343 -16.13 -40.56 -1.30
CA ASP A 343 -17.53 -40.62 -0.83
C ASP A 343 -17.94 -41.98 -0.27
N SER A 344 -17.16 -43.03 -0.52
CA SER A 344 -17.44 -44.41 -0.10
C SER A 344 -16.68 -44.84 1.16
N ILE A 345 -15.72 -44.03 1.61
CA ILE A 345 -14.89 -44.31 2.79
C ILE A 345 -15.70 -44.01 4.06
N ASP A 346 -15.81 -45.00 4.95
CA ASP A 346 -16.47 -44.89 6.26
C ASP A 346 -15.52 -45.04 7.47
N ASP A 347 -14.28 -45.49 7.23
CA ASP A 347 -13.22 -45.75 8.21
C ASP A 347 -12.15 -44.63 8.25
N TRP A 348 -12.57 -43.37 8.06
CA TRP A 348 -11.69 -42.19 8.06
C TRP A 348 -10.80 -42.08 9.29
N ARG A 349 -11.32 -42.47 10.47
CA ARG A 349 -10.58 -42.39 11.72
C ARG A 349 -9.39 -43.35 11.71
N GLU A 350 -9.64 -44.59 11.33
CA GLU A 350 -8.64 -45.64 11.24
C GLU A 350 -7.55 -45.26 10.22
N ARG A 351 -7.96 -44.75 9.04
CA ARG A 351 -7.02 -44.28 8.00
C ARG A 351 -6.16 -43.12 8.50
N LEU A 352 -6.77 -42.13 9.15
CA LEU A 352 -6.04 -40.98 9.72
C LEU A 352 -5.00 -41.42 10.75
N VAL A 353 -5.38 -42.32 11.66
CA VAL A 353 -4.46 -42.87 12.67
C VAL A 353 -3.27 -43.56 12.02
N GLU A 354 -3.49 -44.32 10.94
CA GLU A 354 -2.43 -45.05 10.25
C GLU A 354 -1.37 -44.11 9.63
N VAL A 355 -1.82 -43.04 8.95
CA VAL A 355 -0.91 -42.18 8.16
C VAL A 355 -0.36 -40.98 8.90
N SER A 356 -1.05 -40.53 9.95
CA SER A 356 -0.66 -39.35 10.75
C SER A 356 -0.30 -39.69 12.19
N GLY A 357 -0.68 -40.86 12.71
CA GLY A 357 -0.57 -41.20 14.13
C GLY A 357 -1.59 -40.49 15.03
N VAL A 358 -2.51 -39.69 14.47
CA VAL A 358 -3.49 -38.90 15.23
C VAL A 358 -4.83 -39.62 15.34
N ASP A 359 -5.27 -39.85 16.59
CA ASP A 359 -6.59 -40.43 16.87
C ASP A 359 -7.62 -39.35 17.23
N ILE A 360 -8.69 -39.23 16.43
CA ILE A 360 -9.84 -38.36 16.68
C ILE A 360 -11.11 -39.22 16.84
N ALA A 361 -11.44 -39.55 18.08
CA ALA A 361 -12.60 -40.39 18.41
C ALA A 361 -13.97 -39.70 18.23
N ASN A 362 -13.99 -38.36 18.22
CA ASN A 362 -15.23 -37.60 18.05
C ASN A 362 -15.53 -37.45 16.54
N PRO A 363 -16.62 -38.04 16.02
CA PRO A 363 -16.92 -38.00 14.59
C PRO A 363 -17.19 -36.58 14.07
N VAL A 364 -17.68 -35.66 14.92
CA VAL A 364 -17.88 -34.26 14.53
C VAL A 364 -16.53 -33.56 14.37
N ALA A 365 -15.62 -33.75 15.33
CA ALA A 365 -14.28 -33.16 15.23
C ALA A 365 -13.48 -33.74 14.06
N LEU A 366 -13.62 -35.04 13.79
CA LEU A 366 -13.00 -35.68 12.62
C LEU A 366 -13.54 -35.10 11.32
N ASN A 367 -14.86 -34.93 11.21
CA ASN A 367 -15.47 -34.30 10.04
C ASN A 367 -14.99 -32.86 9.86
N ASN A 368 -14.96 -32.07 10.94
CA ASN A 368 -14.47 -30.70 10.90
C ASN A 368 -13.03 -30.63 10.40
N VAL A 369 -12.15 -31.50 10.90
CA VAL A 369 -10.73 -31.53 10.49
C VAL A 369 -10.57 -31.90 9.02
N LEU A 370 -11.26 -32.94 8.55
CA LEU A 370 -11.04 -33.45 7.18
C LEU A 370 -11.79 -32.62 6.13
N PHE A 371 -13.03 -32.23 6.40
CA PHE A 371 -13.96 -31.66 5.41
C PHE A 371 -14.47 -30.27 5.78
N GLY A 372 -13.98 -29.70 6.87
CA GLY A 372 -14.33 -28.36 7.31
C GLY A 372 -15.55 -28.32 8.22
N THR A 373 -15.70 -27.21 8.94
CA THR A 373 -16.82 -26.96 9.84
C THR A 373 -18.14 -26.75 9.09
N GLU A 374 -19.29 -26.99 9.74
CA GLU A 374 -20.61 -26.71 9.12
C GLU A 374 -20.75 -25.25 8.67
N GLU A 375 -20.16 -24.30 9.41
CA GLU A 375 -20.16 -22.87 9.06
C GLU A 375 -19.30 -22.62 7.81
N SER A 376 -18.09 -23.18 7.73
CA SER A 376 -17.19 -23.03 6.58
C SER A 376 -17.72 -23.65 5.27
N ASN A 377 -18.68 -24.58 5.38
CA ASN A 377 -19.28 -25.28 4.26
C ASN A 377 -20.55 -24.59 3.73
N GLU A 378 -20.91 -23.42 4.24
CA GLU A 378 -21.98 -22.60 3.68
C GLU A 378 -21.58 -22.01 2.31
N ILE A 379 -22.57 -21.85 1.41
CA ILE A 379 -22.35 -21.32 0.06
C ILE A 379 -21.77 -19.90 0.16
N GLY A 380 -20.56 -19.71 -0.38
CA GLY A 380 -19.85 -18.43 -0.36
C GLY A 380 -18.86 -18.27 0.80
N GLN A 381 -18.69 -19.29 1.65
CA GLN A 381 -17.62 -19.35 2.65
C GLN A 381 -16.44 -20.22 2.16
N ILE A 382 -15.27 -19.99 2.75
CA ILE A 382 -14.05 -20.75 2.46
C ILE A 382 -14.06 -22.00 3.36
N SER A 383 -14.12 -23.18 2.75
CA SER A 383 -14.08 -24.46 3.49
C SER A 383 -12.69 -24.68 4.07
N ASP A 384 -12.62 -24.95 5.37
CA ASP A 384 -11.39 -25.00 6.15
C ASP A 384 -10.88 -26.43 6.45
N GLY A 385 -11.49 -27.46 5.86
CA GLY A 385 -11.04 -28.84 6.03
C GLY A 385 -9.68 -29.11 5.41
N MET A 386 -8.85 -29.96 6.03
CA MET A 386 -7.53 -30.29 5.46
C MET A 386 -7.62 -30.88 4.04
N LEU A 387 -8.72 -31.57 3.71
CA LEU A 387 -8.98 -32.13 2.37
C LEU A 387 -9.88 -31.24 1.50
N SER A 388 -10.29 -30.06 1.97
CA SER A 388 -11.15 -29.17 1.19
C SER A 388 -10.33 -28.28 0.25
N GLU A 389 -10.95 -27.95 -0.87
CA GLU A 389 -10.52 -26.92 -1.81
C GLU A 389 -11.66 -25.90 -1.90
N SER A 390 -11.32 -24.62 -1.91
CA SER A 390 -12.26 -23.53 -2.11
C SER A 390 -11.70 -22.53 -3.11
N ASP A 391 -12.57 -21.99 -3.96
CA ASP A 391 -12.19 -20.91 -4.86
C ASP A 391 -12.37 -19.56 -4.15
N PHE A 392 -11.29 -18.80 -4.03
CA PHE A 392 -11.31 -17.45 -3.50
C PHE A 392 -10.86 -16.47 -4.58
N GLN A 393 -11.84 -15.82 -5.21
CA GLN A 393 -11.61 -14.83 -6.28
C GLN A 393 -10.78 -15.37 -7.47
N GLY A 394 -10.97 -16.64 -7.84
CA GLY A 394 -10.24 -17.29 -8.94
C GLY A 394 -8.94 -17.99 -8.50
N ILE A 395 -8.63 -18.00 -7.20
CA ILE A 395 -7.45 -18.63 -6.63
C ILE A 395 -7.89 -19.85 -5.81
N PRO A 396 -7.35 -21.05 -6.11
CA PRO A 396 -7.63 -22.24 -5.31
C PRO A 396 -6.94 -22.11 -3.94
N LEU A 397 -7.75 -22.07 -2.88
CA LEU A 397 -7.31 -22.17 -1.50
C LEU A 397 -7.53 -23.59 -0.98
N PHE A 398 -6.47 -24.20 -0.50
CA PHE A 398 -6.49 -25.55 0.04
C PHE A 398 -6.55 -25.49 1.56
N GLY A 399 -7.51 -26.19 2.17
CA GLY A 399 -7.76 -26.07 3.61
C GLY A 399 -6.63 -26.59 4.50
N VAL A 400 -5.71 -27.42 3.97
CA VAL A 400 -4.46 -27.75 4.68
C VAL A 400 -3.60 -26.51 4.95
N ALA A 401 -3.52 -25.53 4.03
CA ALA A 401 -2.83 -24.27 4.30
C ALA A 401 -3.56 -23.45 5.36
N LEU A 402 -4.90 -23.39 5.28
CA LEU A 402 -5.74 -22.66 6.24
C LEU A 402 -5.58 -23.24 7.65
N PHE A 403 -5.56 -24.56 7.78
CA PHE A 403 -5.32 -25.25 9.03
C PHE A 403 -3.95 -24.91 9.62
N LEU A 404 -2.88 -24.94 8.81
CA LEU A 404 -1.52 -24.63 9.27
C LEU A 404 -1.36 -23.16 9.65
N LEU A 405 -1.89 -22.23 8.84
CA LEU A 405 -1.88 -20.80 9.12
C LEU A 405 -2.67 -20.47 10.40
N GLY A 406 -3.84 -21.09 10.57
CA GLY A 406 -4.64 -20.97 11.80
C GLY A 406 -3.86 -21.50 13.01
N ALA A 407 -3.26 -22.68 12.89
CA ALA A 407 -2.47 -23.28 13.97
C ALA A 407 -1.25 -22.42 14.35
N GLN A 408 -0.64 -21.74 13.38
CA GLN A 408 0.48 -20.82 13.61
C GLN A 408 0.05 -19.49 14.23
N GLY A 409 -1.05 -18.90 13.74
CA GLY A 409 -1.54 -17.59 14.16
C GLY A 409 -2.25 -17.61 15.51
N ASP A 410 -3.21 -18.52 15.69
CA ASP A 410 -3.93 -18.74 16.95
C ASP A 410 -4.29 -20.23 17.12
N ALA A 411 -3.33 -20.98 17.67
CA ALA A 411 -3.50 -22.39 17.99
C ALA A 411 -4.72 -22.66 18.89
N PHE A 412 -5.07 -21.74 19.79
CA PHE A 412 -6.19 -21.94 20.70
C PHE A 412 -7.53 -21.79 19.97
N SER A 413 -7.70 -20.73 19.18
CA SER A 413 -8.89 -20.55 18.34
C SER A 413 -9.06 -21.72 17.38
N THR A 414 -7.98 -22.14 16.72
CA THR A 414 -7.97 -23.29 15.80
C THR A 414 -8.42 -24.58 16.49
N MET A 415 -7.89 -24.88 17.68
CA MET A 415 -8.34 -26.03 18.46
C MET A 415 -9.84 -25.97 18.79
N VAL A 416 -10.37 -24.78 19.08
CA VAL A 416 -11.79 -24.59 19.36
C VAL A 416 -12.63 -24.80 18.09
N SER A 417 -12.22 -24.22 16.96
CA SER A 417 -12.93 -24.34 15.67
C SER A 417 -13.08 -25.80 15.23
N TYR A 418 -11.99 -26.56 15.27
CA TYR A 418 -12.01 -27.97 14.89
C TYR A 418 -12.44 -28.92 16.01
N SER A 419 -12.64 -28.42 17.23
CA SER A 419 -12.98 -29.22 18.42
C SER A 419 -11.94 -30.31 18.74
N ILE A 420 -10.66 -29.98 18.61
CA ILE A 420 -9.52 -30.88 18.83
C ILE A 420 -8.61 -30.42 19.99
N GLY A 421 -7.82 -31.35 20.53
CA GLY A 421 -6.81 -31.09 21.55
C GLY A 421 -5.45 -30.67 20.98
N LEU A 422 -4.57 -30.13 21.84
CA LEU A 422 -3.24 -29.64 21.42
C LEU A 422 -2.38 -30.73 20.77
N THR A 423 -2.40 -31.96 21.28
CA THR A 423 -1.62 -33.07 20.68
C THR A 423 -2.14 -33.47 19.31
N GLN A 424 -3.45 -33.35 19.08
CA GLN A 424 -4.04 -33.61 17.77
C GLN A 424 -3.70 -32.48 16.79
N LEU A 425 -3.78 -31.22 17.24
CA LEU A 425 -3.34 -30.06 16.45
C LEU A 425 -1.89 -30.21 16.00
N LEU A 426 -0.97 -30.52 16.91
CA LEU A 426 0.46 -30.68 16.59
C LEU A 426 0.70 -31.85 15.63
N GLY A 427 0.09 -33.02 15.85
CA GLY A 427 0.27 -34.16 14.96
C GLY A 427 -0.31 -33.95 13.55
N LEU A 428 -1.43 -33.23 13.43
CA LEU A 428 -1.99 -32.84 12.14
C LEU A 428 -1.14 -31.78 11.45
N ALA A 429 -0.58 -30.84 12.22
CA ALA A 429 0.35 -29.84 11.71
C ALA A 429 1.65 -30.49 11.21
N ASP A 430 2.17 -31.51 11.90
CA ASP A 430 3.30 -32.29 11.42
C ASP A 430 2.93 -33.01 10.11
N TRP A 431 1.79 -33.72 10.05
CA TRP A 431 1.38 -34.44 8.84
C TRP A 431 1.17 -33.53 7.62
N GLY A 432 0.49 -32.39 7.77
CA GLY A 432 0.31 -31.41 6.69
C GLY A 432 1.57 -30.63 6.36
N GLY A 433 2.31 -30.22 7.39
CA GLY A 433 3.52 -29.41 7.25
C GLY A 433 4.70 -30.16 6.64
N GLU A 434 4.82 -31.47 6.90
CA GLU A 434 5.80 -32.34 6.23
C GLU A 434 5.52 -32.42 4.71
N TRP A 435 4.25 -32.54 4.32
CA TRP A 435 3.87 -32.61 2.89
C TRP A 435 3.99 -31.27 2.16
N ILE A 436 3.71 -30.14 2.83
CA ILE A 436 3.91 -28.81 2.23
C ILE A 436 5.39 -28.41 2.19
N GLY A 437 6.22 -29.00 3.06
CA GLY A 437 7.62 -28.62 3.24
C GLY A 437 7.82 -27.43 4.19
N MET A 438 6.81 -27.06 4.98
CA MET A 438 6.85 -25.94 5.93
C MET A 438 7.27 -26.34 7.35
N LEU A 439 7.13 -27.62 7.72
CA LEU A 439 7.45 -28.12 9.06
C LEU A 439 8.20 -29.45 8.96
N GLY A 440 9.24 -29.60 9.79
CA GLY A 440 10.00 -30.85 9.87
C GLY A 440 10.91 -31.10 8.64
N THR A 441 11.16 -32.37 8.34
CA THR A 441 11.83 -32.77 7.10
C THR A 441 10.75 -32.99 6.05
N PRO A 442 10.81 -32.32 4.87
CA PRO A 442 9.82 -32.51 3.82
C PRO A 442 9.63 -33.99 3.50
N ARG A 443 8.37 -34.41 3.40
CA ARG A 443 8.04 -35.78 3.00
C ARG A 443 8.12 -35.89 1.48
N GLU A 444 8.81 -36.93 1.02
CA GLU A 444 9.03 -37.16 -0.40
C GLU A 444 8.01 -38.18 -0.93
N PHE A 445 7.40 -37.88 -2.09
CA PHE A 445 6.53 -38.79 -2.81
C PHE A 445 7.35 -39.76 -3.68
N PRO A 446 7.14 -41.09 -3.59
CA PRO A 446 7.87 -42.06 -4.41
C PRO A 446 7.41 -42.04 -5.87
N MET A 447 8.25 -41.50 -6.77
CA MET A 447 7.88 -41.32 -8.18
C MET A 447 7.62 -42.64 -8.92
N ILE A 448 8.11 -43.76 -8.41
CA ILE A 448 7.82 -45.10 -8.94
C ILE A 448 6.30 -45.41 -8.96
N LEU A 449 5.51 -44.80 -8.08
CA LEU A 449 4.05 -44.96 -8.02
C LEU A 449 3.35 -44.38 -9.26
N VAL A 450 3.95 -43.39 -9.91
CA VAL A 450 3.48 -42.78 -11.16
C VAL A 450 4.32 -43.19 -12.38
N GLY A 451 5.19 -44.21 -12.22
CA GLY A 451 6.05 -44.74 -13.28
C GLY A 451 7.34 -43.93 -13.53
N GLY A 452 7.67 -42.98 -12.65
CA GLY A 452 8.92 -42.23 -12.65
C GLY A 452 10.04 -42.91 -11.86
N SER A 453 11.11 -42.17 -11.58
CA SER A 453 12.27 -42.60 -10.79
C SER A 453 12.67 -41.53 -9.78
N GLY A 454 13.19 -41.93 -8.62
CA GLY A 454 13.52 -41.02 -7.53
C GLY A 454 12.32 -40.75 -6.62
N ALA A 455 12.45 -39.75 -5.76
CA ALA A 455 11.40 -39.23 -4.91
C ALA A 455 11.26 -37.73 -5.12
N MET A 456 10.11 -37.16 -4.75
CA MET A 456 9.78 -35.77 -5.01
C MET A 456 9.10 -35.12 -3.81
N ASP A 457 9.70 -34.07 -3.26
CA ASP A 457 9.06 -33.21 -2.26
C ASP A 457 8.30 -32.04 -2.92
N ALA A 458 7.61 -31.25 -2.09
CA ALA A 458 6.84 -30.10 -2.55
C ALA A 458 7.69 -28.98 -3.18
N ASP A 459 8.94 -28.81 -2.75
CA ASP A 459 9.85 -27.78 -3.29
C ASP A 459 10.27 -28.15 -4.71
N GLN A 460 10.70 -29.39 -4.92
CA GLN A 460 11.05 -29.93 -6.23
C GLN A 460 9.84 -29.95 -7.15
N TRP A 461 8.67 -30.34 -6.63
CA TRP A 461 7.42 -30.31 -7.38
C TRP A 461 7.08 -28.90 -7.87
N TRP A 462 7.18 -27.89 -7.00
CA TRP A 462 6.94 -26.49 -7.36
C TRP A 462 7.90 -26.03 -8.46
N MET A 463 9.21 -26.24 -8.27
CA MET A 463 10.24 -25.81 -9.23
C MET A 463 10.05 -26.40 -10.63
N ILE A 464 9.56 -27.64 -10.74
CA ILE A 464 9.28 -28.29 -12.03
C ILE A 464 7.96 -27.76 -12.62
N SER A 465 6.93 -27.68 -11.79
CA SER A 465 5.56 -27.40 -12.23
C SER A 465 5.31 -25.92 -12.54
N PHE A 466 6.11 -25.02 -11.95
CA PHE A 466 5.99 -23.57 -12.15
C PHE A 466 6.28 -23.17 -13.59
N CYS A 467 7.37 -23.66 -14.20
CA CYS A 467 7.72 -23.34 -15.59
C CYS A 467 7.52 -24.48 -16.59
N GLY A 468 6.90 -25.59 -16.18
CA GLY A 468 6.85 -26.81 -16.97
C GLY A 468 5.58 -27.61 -16.75
N VAL A 469 5.59 -28.84 -17.25
CA VAL A 469 4.50 -29.80 -17.05
C VAL A 469 4.58 -30.35 -15.63
N GLU A 470 3.45 -30.37 -14.94
CA GLU A 470 3.35 -30.95 -13.61
C GLU A 470 3.73 -32.45 -13.65
N PRO A 471 4.60 -32.94 -12.75
CA PRO A 471 5.24 -34.25 -12.92
C PRO A 471 4.42 -35.47 -12.46
N LEU A 472 3.30 -35.30 -11.73
CA LEU A 472 2.51 -36.42 -11.17
C LEU A 472 1.26 -36.73 -12.01
N ALA A 473 0.39 -35.75 -12.19
CA ALA A 473 -0.84 -35.81 -12.96
C ALA A 473 -0.68 -35.33 -14.41
N GLY A 474 0.37 -34.56 -14.71
CA GLY A 474 0.53 -33.89 -15.99
C GLY A 474 -0.29 -32.61 -16.10
N GLY A 475 -0.21 -31.94 -17.25
CA GLY A 475 -0.84 -30.63 -17.45
C GLY A 475 -0.03 -29.50 -16.84
N TYR A 476 -0.68 -28.36 -16.57
CA TYR A 476 -0.02 -27.13 -16.12
C TYR A 476 -0.76 -26.53 -14.92
N LEU A 477 -0.01 -25.96 -13.98
CA LEU A 477 -0.59 -25.27 -12.83
C LEU A 477 -1.29 -23.99 -13.26
N SER A 478 -2.46 -23.71 -12.68
CA SER A 478 -3.20 -22.46 -12.90
C SER A 478 -2.41 -21.20 -12.46
N ILE A 479 -1.54 -21.38 -11.47
CA ILE A 479 -0.63 -20.36 -10.93
C ILE A 479 0.77 -20.39 -11.56
N GLY A 480 1.06 -21.33 -12.47
CA GLY A 480 2.36 -21.41 -13.16
C GLY A 480 2.48 -20.47 -14.36
N LEU A 481 3.66 -20.45 -14.99
CA LEU A 481 3.95 -19.65 -16.19
C LEU A 481 3.16 -20.12 -17.42
N ASN A 482 2.85 -21.42 -17.50
CA ASN A 482 2.07 -22.03 -18.59
C ASN A 482 0.55 -21.82 -18.42
N ARG A 483 0.11 -20.64 -17.98
CA ARG A 483 -1.32 -20.32 -17.78
C ARG A 483 -1.93 -19.62 -18.98
N GLY A 484 -3.24 -19.80 -19.15
CA GLY A 484 -4.04 -19.07 -20.14
C GLY A 484 -3.50 -19.24 -21.56
N ASP A 485 -3.25 -18.13 -22.26
CA ASP A 485 -2.77 -18.14 -23.64
C ASP A 485 -1.34 -18.70 -23.81
N TYR A 486 -0.60 -18.89 -22.70
CA TYR A 486 0.76 -19.44 -22.69
C TYR A 486 0.81 -20.94 -22.38
N GLU A 487 -0.32 -21.63 -22.28
CA GLU A 487 -0.37 -23.06 -21.99
C GLU A 487 0.51 -23.88 -22.95
N GLY A 488 1.51 -24.57 -22.39
CA GLY A 488 2.47 -25.40 -23.13
C GLY A 488 3.44 -24.64 -24.04
N THR A 489 3.62 -23.34 -23.80
CA THR A 489 4.57 -22.49 -24.54
C THR A 489 5.89 -22.31 -23.81
N VAL A 490 5.91 -22.53 -22.49
CA VAL A 490 7.09 -22.38 -21.61
C VAL A 490 7.59 -23.77 -21.22
N ASP A 491 8.88 -24.03 -21.39
CA ASP A 491 9.55 -25.27 -20.97
C ASP A 491 10.96 -24.92 -20.49
N LEU A 492 11.03 -24.30 -19.31
CA LEU A 492 12.29 -23.90 -18.69
C LEU A 492 12.81 -24.99 -17.77
N PRO A 493 14.14 -25.21 -17.71
CA PRO A 493 14.72 -26.15 -16.77
C PRO A 493 14.53 -25.65 -15.32
N PRO A 494 14.39 -26.53 -14.31
CA PRO A 494 14.12 -26.13 -12.92
C PRO A 494 15.16 -25.14 -12.34
N GLU A 495 16.43 -25.23 -12.76
CA GLU A 495 17.46 -24.29 -12.31
C GLU A 495 17.19 -22.86 -12.78
N LYS A 496 16.55 -22.69 -13.95
CA LYS A 496 16.19 -21.37 -14.48
C LYS A 496 14.95 -20.81 -13.78
N CYS A 497 13.99 -21.64 -13.39
CA CYS A 497 12.86 -21.22 -12.55
C CYS A 497 13.34 -20.68 -11.21
N LEU A 498 14.26 -21.41 -10.56
CA LEU A 498 14.84 -21.02 -9.28
C LEU A 498 15.71 -19.75 -9.39
N GLU A 499 16.30 -19.47 -10.55
CA GLU A 499 16.98 -18.21 -10.85
C GLU A 499 15.99 -17.04 -10.94
N ILE A 500 14.86 -17.23 -11.63
CA ILE A 500 13.80 -16.22 -11.78
C ILE A 500 13.13 -15.92 -10.44
N GLU A 501 12.84 -16.95 -9.64
CA GLU A 501 12.11 -16.78 -8.40
C GLU A 501 13.01 -16.32 -7.25
N TYR A 502 14.17 -16.98 -7.01
CA TYR A 502 14.87 -16.86 -5.71
C TYR A 502 16.33 -16.41 -5.76
N THR A 503 17.10 -16.79 -6.79
CA THR A 503 18.59 -16.78 -6.66
C THR A 503 19.33 -15.77 -7.52
N SER A 504 18.70 -15.16 -8.52
CA SER A 504 19.35 -14.09 -9.28
C SER A 504 19.28 -12.74 -8.56
N ASP A 505 20.12 -11.78 -9.00
CA ASP A 505 19.97 -10.37 -8.61
C ASP A 505 18.64 -9.77 -9.09
N TYR A 506 17.92 -10.48 -9.98
CA TYR A 506 16.60 -10.15 -10.50
C TYR A 506 15.50 -11.07 -9.94
N ALA A 507 15.75 -11.76 -8.82
CA ALA A 507 14.78 -12.67 -8.22
C ALA A 507 13.47 -11.95 -7.87
N LEU A 508 12.34 -12.53 -8.29
CA LEU A 508 11.01 -11.96 -8.09
C LEU A 508 10.50 -12.11 -6.65
N THR A 509 11.12 -12.93 -5.80
CA THR A 509 10.88 -12.92 -4.35
C THR A 509 11.77 -11.91 -3.60
N GLY A 510 12.64 -11.18 -4.30
CA GLY A 510 13.51 -10.15 -3.73
C GLY A 510 13.05 -8.72 -4.04
N ASP A 511 13.91 -7.76 -3.72
CA ASP A 511 13.62 -6.32 -3.88
C ASP A 511 13.33 -5.92 -5.34
N PHE A 512 13.88 -6.67 -6.31
CA PHE A 512 13.67 -6.45 -7.74
C PHE A 512 12.20 -6.58 -8.16
N ALA A 513 11.34 -7.26 -7.40
CA ALA A 513 9.91 -7.35 -7.69
C ALA A 513 9.27 -5.95 -7.86
N THR A 514 9.65 -5.01 -6.99
CA THR A 514 9.14 -3.63 -7.06
C THR A 514 9.70 -2.86 -8.25
N GLU A 515 10.92 -3.16 -8.70
CA GLU A 515 11.48 -2.61 -9.95
C GLU A 515 10.77 -3.17 -11.18
N PHE A 516 10.47 -4.47 -11.16
CA PHE A 516 9.76 -5.15 -12.25
C PHE A 516 8.37 -4.55 -12.45
N ILE A 517 7.61 -4.36 -11.37
CA ILE A 517 6.25 -3.80 -11.47
C ILE A 517 6.26 -2.32 -11.89
N TYR A 518 7.26 -1.55 -11.41
CA TYR A 518 7.47 -0.18 -11.89
C TYR A 518 7.71 -0.16 -13.40
N ALA A 519 8.60 -1.04 -13.89
CA ALA A 519 8.94 -1.07 -15.31
C ALA A 519 7.78 -1.58 -16.17
N GLU A 520 6.98 -2.51 -15.65
CA GLU A 520 5.79 -3.02 -16.32
C GLU A 520 4.70 -1.95 -16.50
N PHE A 521 4.57 -1.02 -15.53
CA PHE A 521 3.59 0.07 -15.61
C PHE A 521 4.11 1.29 -16.37
N SER A 522 5.35 1.70 -16.12
CA SER A 522 5.96 2.85 -16.80
C SER A 522 6.33 2.56 -18.26
N GLY A 523 6.57 1.29 -18.61
CA GLY A 523 7.08 0.88 -19.92
C GLY A 523 8.58 1.14 -20.11
N VAL A 524 9.28 1.56 -19.06
CA VAL A 524 10.73 1.81 -19.06
C VAL A 524 11.38 1.27 -17.79
N THR A 525 12.66 0.98 -17.84
CA THR A 525 13.42 0.63 -16.63
C THR A 525 13.56 1.85 -15.72
N LEU A 526 13.86 1.62 -14.43
CA LEU A 526 14.45 2.69 -13.62
C LEU A 526 15.71 3.26 -14.32
N PRO A 527 16.05 4.54 -14.12
CA PRO A 527 17.30 5.11 -14.60
C PRO A 527 18.48 4.32 -14.05
N ARG A 528 19.27 3.67 -14.91
CA ARG A 528 20.38 2.80 -14.48
C ARG A 528 21.75 3.31 -14.89
N GLY A 529 22.68 3.17 -13.96
CA GLY A 529 24.12 3.37 -14.12
C GLY A 529 24.90 2.09 -14.33
N SER A 530 26.20 2.13 -14.05
CA SER A 530 27.05 0.94 -14.13
C SER A 530 26.87 -0.04 -12.96
N GLU A 531 26.33 0.40 -11.83
CA GLU A 531 26.21 -0.39 -10.60
C GLU A 531 24.76 -0.64 -10.14
N GLY A 532 23.75 -0.12 -10.85
CA GLY A 532 22.35 -0.26 -10.47
C GLY A 532 21.52 0.98 -10.81
N PRO A 533 20.32 1.14 -10.22
CA PRO A 533 19.54 2.36 -10.31
C PRO A 533 20.32 3.59 -9.79
N GLU A 534 20.38 4.65 -10.58
CA GLU A 534 21.06 5.90 -10.21
C GLU A 534 20.39 7.12 -10.82
N MET A 535 20.39 8.24 -10.10
CA MET A 535 19.88 9.51 -10.60
C MET A 535 20.66 9.98 -11.84
N GLY A 536 19.95 10.31 -12.92
CA GLY A 536 20.56 10.71 -14.19
C GLY A 536 21.13 9.55 -15.01
N GLY A 537 20.82 8.31 -14.62
CA GLY A 537 21.12 7.09 -15.37
C GLY A 537 20.35 7.00 -16.69
N VAL A 538 20.55 5.90 -17.43
CA VAL A 538 19.89 5.67 -18.72
C VAL A 538 18.64 4.81 -18.52
N GLU A 539 17.50 5.29 -18.99
CA GLU A 539 16.27 4.50 -19.10
C GLU A 539 16.28 3.68 -20.39
N SER A 540 15.86 2.42 -20.28
CA SER A 540 15.67 1.52 -21.43
C SER A 540 14.19 1.16 -21.57
N VAL A 541 13.75 0.90 -22.80
CA VAL A 541 12.38 0.41 -23.05
C VAL A 541 12.19 -0.94 -22.35
N TRP A 542 11.10 -1.06 -21.60
CA TRP A 542 10.69 -2.31 -20.98
C TRP A 542 9.81 -3.11 -21.96
N ASP A 543 10.40 -4.13 -22.56
CA ASP A 543 9.74 -5.03 -23.50
C ASP A 543 10.18 -6.49 -23.30
N ASP A 544 9.61 -7.40 -24.08
CA ASP A 544 9.90 -8.84 -23.99
C ASP A 544 11.37 -9.13 -24.26
N ALA A 545 12.02 -8.35 -25.12
CA ALA A 545 13.45 -8.51 -25.44
C ALA A 545 14.34 -8.09 -24.26
N TYR A 546 13.97 -7.02 -23.54
CA TYR A 546 14.66 -6.59 -22.33
C TYR A 546 14.57 -7.66 -21.23
N VAL A 547 13.36 -8.14 -20.93
CA VAL A 547 13.12 -9.16 -19.90
C VAL A 547 13.76 -10.50 -20.27
N ALA A 548 13.68 -10.90 -21.54
CA ALA A 548 14.40 -12.06 -22.07
C ALA A 548 15.92 -11.93 -21.85
N GLY A 549 16.47 -10.73 -22.04
CA GLY A 549 17.87 -10.42 -21.80
C GLY A 549 18.29 -10.53 -20.34
N LEU A 550 17.44 -10.14 -19.39
CA LEU A 550 17.72 -10.23 -17.96
C LEU A 550 17.93 -11.67 -17.49
N TYR A 551 17.03 -12.57 -17.89
CA TYR A 551 17.05 -13.97 -17.43
C TYR A 551 17.73 -14.94 -18.42
N GLY A 552 18.08 -14.47 -19.61
CA GLY A 552 18.62 -15.33 -20.67
C GLY A 552 17.61 -16.35 -21.19
N ILE A 553 16.34 -15.97 -21.27
CA ILE A 553 15.21 -16.77 -21.79
C ILE A 553 14.76 -16.25 -23.17
N SER A 554 13.81 -16.90 -23.81
CA SER A 554 13.23 -16.41 -25.07
C SER A 554 12.22 -15.28 -24.84
N GLU A 555 11.97 -14.46 -25.88
CA GLU A 555 10.94 -13.40 -25.82
C GLU A 555 9.54 -13.96 -25.52
N SER A 556 9.22 -15.17 -25.98
CA SER A 556 7.93 -15.81 -25.68
C SER A 556 7.80 -16.17 -24.20
N GLU A 557 8.88 -16.69 -23.60
CA GLU A 557 8.92 -17.02 -22.16
C GLU A 557 8.92 -15.75 -21.30
N ALA A 558 9.60 -14.70 -21.77
CA ALA A 558 9.57 -13.38 -21.14
C ALA A 558 8.16 -12.76 -21.17
N SER A 559 7.45 -12.88 -22.29
CA SER A 559 6.04 -12.45 -22.40
C SER A 559 5.14 -13.22 -21.43
N ALA A 560 5.35 -14.53 -21.27
CA ALA A 560 4.64 -15.34 -20.29
C ALA A 560 4.94 -14.89 -18.85
N LEU A 561 6.22 -14.63 -18.52
CA LEU A 561 6.64 -14.13 -17.22
C LEU A 561 6.04 -12.75 -16.88
N ARG A 562 6.06 -11.82 -17.84
CA ARG A 562 5.46 -10.50 -17.69
C ARG A 562 3.95 -10.56 -17.45
N SER A 563 3.25 -11.40 -18.23
CA SER A 563 1.82 -11.64 -18.03
C SER A 563 1.53 -12.33 -16.70
N TRP A 564 2.40 -13.24 -16.25
CA TRP A 564 2.28 -13.86 -14.94
C TRP A 564 2.43 -12.84 -13.80
N VAL A 565 3.43 -11.96 -13.84
CA VAL A 565 3.60 -10.91 -12.82
C VAL A 565 2.44 -9.92 -12.84
N LYS A 566 2.07 -9.40 -14.01
CA LYS A 566 1.06 -8.34 -14.13
C LYS A 566 -0.36 -8.87 -13.99
N ASP A 567 -0.75 -9.82 -14.83
CA ASP A 567 -2.15 -10.19 -15.01
C ASP A 567 -2.62 -11.24 -13.99
N LEU A 568 -1.71 -12.04 -13.43
CA LEU A 568 -2.02 -12.97 -12.34
C LEU A 568 -1.63 -12.39 -10.98
N MET A 569 -0.33 -12.21 -10.74
CA MET A 569 0.16 -11.92 -9.40
C MET A 569 -0.35 -10.57 -8.92
N PHE A 570 -0.18 -9.52 -9.73
CA PHE A 570 -0.62 -8.19 -9.36
C PHE A 570 -2.15 -8.00 -9.42
N GLU A 571 -2.79 -8.36 -10.53
CA GLU A 571 -4.23 -8.10 -10.71
C GLU A 571 -5.15 -9.03 -9.90
N GLN A 572 -4.76 -10.29 -9.68
CA GLN A 572 -5.64 -11.28 -9.03
C GLN A 572 -5.12 -11.66 -7.64
N VAL A 573 -3.86 -12.08 -7.54
CA VAL A 573 -3.34 -12.73 -6.32
C VAL A 573 -3.12 -11.76 -5.17
N ILE A 574 -2.37 -10.67 -5.35
CA ILE A 574 -2.02 -9.79 -4.23
C ILE A 574 -3.27 -9.17 -3.58
N GLY A 575 -4.24 -8.71 -4.39
CA GLY A 575 -5.48 -8.13 -3.87
C GLY A 575 -6.27 -9.14 -3.04
N ALA A 576 -6.43 -10.37 -3.55
CA ALA A 576 -7.08 -11.44 -2.81
C ALA A 576 -6.34 -11.77 -1.50
N LEU A 577 -5.01 -11.82 -1.51
CA LEU A 577 -4.21 -12.09 -0.31
C LEU A 577 -4.34 -10.98 0.74
N LEU A 578 -4.29 -9.70 0.33
CA LEU A 578 -4.46 -8.57 1.25
C LEU A 578 -5.85 -8.58 1.89
N ALA A 579 -6.89 -8.89 1.10
CA ALA A 579 -8.25 -9.03 1.59
C ALA A 579 -8.39 -10.21 2.55
N PHE A 580 -7.83 -11.36 2.19
CA PHE A 580 -7.90 -12.58 2.98
C PHE A 580 -7.15 -12.45 4.32
N GLN A 581 -5.90 -11.96 4.29
CA GLN A 581 -5.02 -11.96 5.45
C GLN A 581 -5.26 -10.77 6.39
N TYR A 582 -5.63 -9.60 5.84
CA TYR A 582 -5.69 -8.34 6.59
C TYR A 582 -7.05 -7.64 6.51
N GLY A 583 -8.02 -8.18 5.74
CA GLY A 583 -9.31 -7.53 5.54
C GLY A 583 -9.24 -6.22 4.74
N ALA A 584 -8.15 -5.99 4.02
CA ALA A 584 -7.95 -4.77 3.25
C ALA A 584 -8.72 -4.83 1.92
N SER A 585 -9.16 -3.67 1.44
CA SER A 585 -9.80 -3.57 0.13
C SER A 585 -9.51 -2.23 -0.54
N ALA A 586 -9.92 -2.10 -1.80
CA ALA A 586 -9.79 -0.85 -2.56
C ALA A 586 -10.60 0.32 -1.97
N TRP A 587 -11.63 0.02 -1.18
CA TRP A 587 -12.51 1.02 -0.57
C TRP A 587 -12.55 0.84 0.95
N THR A 588 -12.38 1.94 1.68
CA THR A 588 -12.41 1.90 3.15
C THR A 588 -13.56 2.78 3.65
N THR A 589 -14.30 2.28 4.64
CA THR A 589 -15.35 3.04 5.32
C THR A 589 -14.88 3.41 6.72
N GLN A 590 -14.77 4.71 6.99
CA GLN A 590 -14.38 5.24 8.29
C GLN A 590 -14.90 6.67 8.47
N SER A 591 -14.79 7.21 9.69
CA SER A 591 -15.22 8.57 10.00
C SER A 591 -14.32 9.61 9.33
N ILE A 592 -14.84 10.81 9.09
CA ILE A 592 -14.03 11.92 8.58
C ILE A 592 -12.87 12.26 9.54
N ASN A 593 -13.07 12.14 10.85
CA ASN A 593 -11.99 12.32 11.84
C ASN A 593 -10.84 11.31 11.65
N ASN A 594 -11.15 10.04 11.35
CA ASN A 594 -10.12 9.05 11.02
C ASN A 594 -9.41 9.40 9.72
N TRP A 595 -10.11 9.85 8.68
CA TRP A 595 -9.47 10.26 7.43
C TRP A 595 -8.51 11.45 7.60
N LEU A 596 -8.94 12.48 8.31
CA LEU A 596 -8.14 13.70 8.49
C LEU A 596 -6.98 13.47 9.47
N TYR A 597 -7.27 13.00 10.68
CA TYR A 597 -6.32 13.00 11.81
C TYR A 597 -5.74 11.62 12.11
N GLY A 598 -6.11 10.64 11.29
CA GLY A 598 -5.40 9.40 11.11
C GLY A 598 -6.07 8.17 11.68
N TRP A 599 -5.66 7.04 11.12
CA TRP A 599 -6.16 5.69 11.43
C TRP A 599 -5.01 4.69 11.39
N SER A 600 -5.19 3.57 12.08
CA SER A 600 -4.29 2.42 12.02
C SER A 600 -4.69 1.48 10.88
N ASP A 601 -3.83 1.32 9.87
CA ASP A 601 -4.04 0.41 8.76
C ASP A 601 -3.79 -1.06 9.16
N SER A 602 -4.68 -1.97 8.74
CA SER A 602 -4.62 -3.38 9.15
C SER A 602 -3.46 -4.14 8.52
N VAL A 603 -3.08 -3.81 7.28
CA VAL A 603 -1.94 -4.43 6.58
C VAL A 603 -0.64 -4.00 7.26
N LEU A 604 -0.48 -2.69 7.48
CA LEU A 604 0.70 -2.18 8.18
C LEU A 604 0.78 -2.70 9.61
N THR A 605 -0.35 -2.83 10.31
CA THR A 605 -0.39 -3.46 11.64
C THR A 605 0.10 -4.90 11.59
N GLY A 606 -0.35 -5.67 10.59
CA GLY A 606 0.03 -7.07 10.44
C GLY A 606 1.50 -7.28 10.07
N LEU A 607 2.12 -6.32 9.37
CA LEU A 607 3.51 -6.41 8.91
C LEU A 607 4.52 -5.76 9.86
N TYR A 608 4.16 -4.63 10.46
CA TYR A 608 5.08 -3.75 11.20
C TYR A 608 4.62 -3.40 12.62
N GLY A 609 3.46 -3.93 13.04
CA GLY A 609 2.86 -3.66 14.35
C GLY A 609 2.06 -2.36 14.39
N GLU A 610 1.21 -2.23 15.42
CA GLU A 610 0.31 -1.07 15.62
C GLU A 610 1.07 0.26 15.81
N GLU A 611 2.34 0.21 16.21
CA GLU A 611 3.16 1.41 16.36
C GLU A 611 3.53 2.02 15.00
N ASN A 612 3.60 1.23 13.92
CA ASN A 612 4.04 1.67 12.60
C ASN A 612 2.93 1.65 11.54
N SER A 613 1.67 1.57 11.98
CA SER A 613 0.51 1.40 11.10
C SER A 613 -0.30 2.66 10.81
N TRP A 614 0.08 3.79 11.40
CA TRP A 614 -0.75 4.98 11.41
C TRP A 614 -0.52 5.85 10.18
N VAL A 615 -1.62 6.25 9.54
CA VAL A 615 -1.64 7.10 8.34
C VAL A 615 -2.58 8.28 8.59
N LYS A 616 -2.29 9.44 8.00
CA LYS A 616 -3.04 10.70 8.20
C LYS A 616 -3.04 11.56 6.92
N LEU A 617 -4.05 12.42 6.76
CA LEU A 617 -4.08 13.44 5.69
C LEU A 617 -3.68 14.82 6.20
N GLU A 618 -4.04 15.13 7.45
CA GLU A 618 -3.68 16.36 8.16
C GLU A 618 -2.79 16.05 9.36
N THR A 619 -1.91 16.99 9.71
CA THR A 619 -1.02 16.85 10.86
C THR A 619 -1.65 17.47 12.09
N ASN A 620 -2.14 16.64 13.01
CA ASN A 620 -2.62 17.03 14.33
C ASN A 620 -1.59 16.71 15.41
N GLU A 621 -1.69 17.27 16.61
CA GLU A 621 -0.81 16.92 17.73
C GLU A 621 -0.78 15.40 18.00
N THR A 622 -1.95 14.75 17.98
CA THR A 622 -2.07 13.30 18.18
C THR A 622 -3.01 12.64 17.18
N TYR A 623 -2.77 11.36 16.91
CA TYR A 623 -3.65 10.58 16.04
C TYR A 623 -5.02 10.41 16.70
N TYR A 624 -6.09 10.56 15.91
CA TYR A 624 -7.44 10.41 16.43
C TYR A 624 -7.69 8.99 16.98
N GLY A 625 -8.29 8.90 18.17
CA GLY A 625 -8.60 7.62 18.81
C GLY A 625 -7.40 6.80 19.32
N SER A 626 -6.16 7.28 19.15
CA SER A 626 -4.93 6.56 19.52
C SER A 626 -4.60 6.50 21.02
N GLY A 627 -5.32 7.26 21.85
CA GLY A 627 -5.00 7.40 23.28
C GLY A 627 -3.85 8.37 23.58
N GLY A 628 -3.51 9.26 22.64
CA GLY A 628 -2.51 10.33 22.81
C GLY A 628 -1.17 10.05 22.12
N LYS A 629 -1.16 9.21 21.08
CA LYS A 629 0.04 8.95 20.29
C LYS A 629 0.35 10.14 19.39
N SER A 630 1.57 10.68 19.49
CA SER A 630 2.05 11.78 18.64
C SER A 630 1.93 11.42 17.16
N THR A 631 1.65 12.42 16.33
CA THR A 631 1.72 12.23 14.87
C THR A 631 3.11 12.45 14.28
N GLY A 632 4.11 12.65 15.13
CA GLY A 632 5.51 12.88 14.78
C GLY A 632 5.95 14.31 15.11
N ASP A 633 7.03 14.72 14.47
CA ASP A 633 7.71 15.97 14.78
C ASP A 633 7.03 17.23 14.25
N PHE A 634 7.12 18.31 15.03
CA PHE A 634 6.58 19.61 14.66
C PHE A 634 7.41 20.24 13.54
N SER A 635 6.74 21.04 12.70
CA SER A 635 7.41 21.78 11.63
C SER A 635 8.18 22.95 12.22
N VAL A 636 9.36 23.24 11.69
CA VAL A 636 10.16 24.43 12.01
C VAL A 636 10.24 25.31 10.79
N TYR A 637 10.02 26.61 10.97
CA TYR A 637 10.11 27.61 9.92
C TYR A 637 11.14 28.66 10.28
N VAL A 638 11.89 29.10 9.27
CA VAL A 638 12.69 30.32 9.33
C VAL A 638 12.03 31.33 8.40
N MET A 639 11.73 32.51 8.92
CA MET A 639 11.00 33.56 8.22
C MET A 639 11.79 34.86 8.28
N SER A 640 11.70 35.68 7.23
CA SER A 640 12.31 37.00 7.20
C SER A 640 11.49 38.02 8.00
N ILE A 641 12.17 38.84 8.79
CA ILE A 641 11.58 40.01 9.46
C ILE A 641 12.06 41.29 8.77
N PRO A 642 11.24 42.36 8.73
CA PRO A 642 11.64 43.60 8.07
C PRO A 642 12.75 44.32 8.87
N SER A 643 13.78 44.80 8.18
CA SER A 643 14.85 45.63 8.77
C SER A 643 14.69 47.13 8.48
N SER A 644 13.82 47.46 7.51
CA SER A 644 13.48 48.81 7.08
C SER A 644 12.19 48.80 6.25
N ALA A 645 11.58 49.98 6.05
CA ALA A 645 10.38 50.13 5.21
C ALA A 645 10.61 49.66 3.74
N ASP A 646 11.84 49.74 3.24
CA ASP A 646 12.20 49.29 1.88
C ASP A 646 12.12 47.76 1.74
N ASP A 647 12.16 47.00 2.84
CA ASP A 647 12.17 45.53 2.86
C ASP A 647 10.78 44.91 3.12
N LEU A 648 9.74 45.74 3.28
CA LEU A 648 8.38 45.29 3.63
C LEU A 648 7.78 44.35 2.57
N GLY A 649 8.11 44.55 1.28
CA GLY A 649 7.60 43.69 0.20
C GLY A 649 8.05 42.23 0.25
N THR A 650 9.01 41.90 1.14
CA THR A 650 9.50 40.55 1.41
C THR A 650 9.44 40.19 2.89
N ALA A 651 8.78 41.00 3.72
CA ALA A 651 8.60 40.71 5.14
C ALA A 651 7.68 39.50 5.32
N ASP A 652 7.88 38.73 6.38
CA ASP A 652 7.13 37.51 6.68
C ASP A 652 7.22 36.42 5.60
N HIS A 653 8.19 36.49 4.68
CA HIS A 653 8.41 35.43 3.70
C HIS A 653 9.16 34.27 4.33
N ALA A 654 8.74 33.04 4.02
CA ALA A 654 9.46 31.85 4.44
C ALA A 654 10.85 31.80 3.78
N LEU A 655 11.86 31.37 4.52
CA LEU A 655 13.23 31.18 4.04
C LEU A 655 13.60 29.71 4.01
N MET A 656 13.29 28.98 5.09
CA MET A 656 13.55 27.55 5.20
C MET A 656 12.45 26.85 6.01
N GLN A 657 12.28 25.55 5.77
CA GLN A 657 11.43 24.67 6.57
C GLN A 657 12.21 23.42 6.99
N GLY A 658 11.93 22.91 8.19
CA GLY A 658 12.47 21.66 8.71
C GLY A 658 11.58 21.10 9.82
N TYR A 659 12.18 20.37 10.75
CA TYR A 659 11.49 19.70 11.85
C TYR A 659 12.24 19.86 13.18
N ILE A 660 11.56 19.58 14.29
CA ILE A 660 12.15 19.53 15.63
C ILE A 660 11.73 18.22 16.31
N ASN A 661 12.68 17.50 16.93
CA ASN A 661 12.37 16.27 17.68
C ASN A 661 11.51 16.60 18.91
N SER A 662 10.21 16.67 18.71
CA SER A 662 9.23 17.16 19.69
C SER A 662 8.60 16.01 20.48
N ASP A 663 8.60 14.79 19.93
CA ASP A 663 8.07 13.61 20.60
C ASP A 663 9.09 12.94 21.56
N GLY A 664 10.37 13.29 21.43
CA GLY A 664 11.45 12.88 22.32
C GLY A 664 11.78 11.39 22.20
N ASP A 665 11.53 10.78 21.04
CA ASP A 665 11.81 9.37 20.76
C ASP A 665 13.32 9.03 20.69
N GLY A 666 14.18 10.06 20.65
CA GLY A 666 15.64 9.95 20.58
C GLY A 666 16.19 9.76 19.16
N LEU A 667 15.35 9.87 18.14
CA LEU A 667 15.69 9.70 16.73
C LEU A 667 15.18 10.88 15.90
N CYS A 668 15.96 11.28 14.90
CA CYS A 668 15.51 12.20 13.88
C CYS A 668 15.31 11.38 12.61
N ASP A 669 14.19 11.58 11.94
CA ASP A 669 13.82 10.85 10.72
C ASP A 669 14.97 10.85 9.71
N PHE A 670 15.63 12.00 9.58
CA PHE A 670 16.85 12.17 8.81
C PHE A 670 17.71 13.33 9.32
N LYS A 671 19.00 13.32 8.99
CA LYS A 671 19.90 14.48 9.13
C LYS A 671 20.61 14.72 7.80
N LEU A 672 20.72 16.00 7.43
CA LEU A 672 21.43 16.42 6.24
C LEU A 672 22.90 16.69 6.59
N ASP A 673 23.82 16.14 5.80
CA ASP A 673 25.24 16.51 5.88
C ASP A 673 25.50 17.87 5.21
N ALA A 674 26.75 18.35 5.27
CA ALA A 674 27.14 19.64 4.68
C ALA A 674 26.99 19.69 3.15
N ASP A 675 26.91 18.53 2.48
CA ASP A 675 26.72 18.40 1.04
C ASP A 675 25.22 18.17 0.69
N GLY A 676 24.31 18.19 1.68
CA GLY A 676 22.88 18.00 1.51
C GLY A 676 22.43 16.54 1.36
N ASN A 677 23.28 15.56 1.66
CA ASN A 677 22.88 14.15 1.67
C ASN A 677 22.18 13.80 2.98
N ALA A 678 21.10 13.03 2.89
CA ALA A 678 20.37 12.54 4.06
C ALA A 678 20.97 11.24 4.60
N GLU A 679 21.22 11.20 5.90
CA GLU A 679 21.34 9.98 6.70
C GLU A 679 20.01 9.77 7.46
N TYR A 680 19.47 8.56 7.46
CA TYR A 680 18.12 8.27 8.00
C TYR A 680 18.20 7.57 9.37
N ALA A 681 17.18 7.77 10.20
CA ALA A 681 17.06 7.19 11.56
C ALA A 681 18.32 7.47 12.42
N VAL A 682 18.67 8.74 12.55
CA VAL A 682 19.88 9.20 13.24
C VAL A 682 19.56 9.59 14.68
N GLU A 683 20.40 9.22 15.64
CA GLU A 683 20.23 9.67 17.03
C GLU A 683 20.16 11.21 17.13
N CYS A 684 19.17 11.70 17.87
CA CYS A 684 19.05 13.11 18.16
C CYS A 684 18.44 13.40 19.53
N GLU A 685 18.78 14.56 20.07
CA GLU A 685 18.30 14.98 21.39
C GLU A 685 16.88 15.53 21.27
N ALA A 686 16.11 15.44 22.37
CA ALA A 686 14.80 16.08 22.43
C ALA A 686 14.94 17.59 22.17
N ASN A 687 14.04 18.12 21.35
CA ASN A 687 14.00 19.49 20.84
C ASN A 687 15.19 19.87 19.94
N GLU A 688 15.90 18.91 19.36
CA GLU A 688 16.90 19.20 18.32
C GLU A 688 16.20 19.52 16.98
N THR A 689 16.50 20.69 16.40
CA THR A 689 16.05 21.05 15.05
C THR A 689 16.88 20.33 13.98
N TYR A 690 16.20 19.78 12.97
CA TYR A 690 16.84 19.03 11.88
C TYR A 690 16.12 19.24 10.55
N GLY A 691 16.78 18.78 9.47
CA GLY A 691 16.16 18.72 8.14
C GLY A 691 15.83 20.07 7.48
N MET A 692 16.39 21.18 7.97
CA MET A 692 16.17 22.52 7.39
C MET A 692 16.55 22.57 5.91
N THR A 693 15.63 23.05 5.07
CA THR A 693 15.77 23.12 3.61
C THR A 693 15.05 24.35 3.05
N GLU A 694 15.57 24.88 1.94
CA GLU A 694 14.96 25.97 1.13
C GLU A 694 13.81 25.46 0.24
N HIS A 695 13.58 24.15 0.21
CA HIS A 695 12.52 23.49 -0.53
C HIS A 695 11.41 22.98 0.40
N LEU A 696 10.22 22.70 -0.14
CA LEU A 696 9.24 21.86 0.53
C LEU A 696 9.92 20.56 0.99
N PRO A 697 9.82 20.15 2.28
CA PRO A 697 10.59 19.04 2.82
C PRO A 697 10.49 17.74 2.01
N TRP A 698 9.29 17.39 1.54
CA TRP A 698 9.07 16.21 0.71
C TRP A 698 9.57 16.36 -0.74
N ARG A 699 9.79 17.59 -1.23
CA ARG A 699 10.38 17.90 -2.55
C ARG A 699 11.87 18.25 -2.47
N ALA A 700 12.48 18.12 -1.30
CA ALA A 700 13.89 18.48 -1.13
C ALA A 700 14.82 17.58 -1.96
N PRO A 701 16.01 18.07 -2.37
CA PRO A 701 16.92 17.36 -3.27
C PRO A 701 17.32 15.94 -2.82
N HIS A 702 17.37 15.68 -1.52
CA HIS A 702 17.69 14.36 -0.99
C HIS A 702 16.59 13.32 -1.31
N ASN A 703 15.32 13.73 -1.33
CA ASN A 703 14.20 12.87 -1.71
C ASN A 703 14.16 12.61 -3.22
N GLU A 704 14.50 13.62 -4.02
CA GLU A 704 14.70 13.47 -5.46
C GLU A 704 15.78 12.41 -5.76
N LYS A 705 16.92 12.48 -5.07
CA LYS A 705 18.01 11.50 -5.18
C LYS A 705 17.59 10.10 -4.73
N ARG A 706 16.79 10.00 -3.66
CA ARG A 706 16.29 8.73 -3.10
C ARG A 706 15.44 7.93 -4.07
N VAL A 707 14.77 8.61 -5.00
CA VAL A 707 13.93 8.00 -6.05
C VAL A 707 14.52 8.19 -7.44
N TYR A 708 15.85 8.29 -7.53
CA TYR A 708 16.61 8.29 -8.78
C TYR A 708 16.26 9.43 -9.75
N GLY A 709 15.77 10.57 -9.24
CA GLY A 709 15.42 11.73 -10.05
C GLY A 709 14.04 11.66 -10.72
N LEU A 710 13.18 10.75 -10.28
CA LEU A 710 11.85 10.54 -10.84
C LEU A 710 10.76 11.39 -10.18
N LEU A 711 11.06 12.05 -9.05
CA LEU A 711 10.02 12.73 -8.27
C LEU A 711 9.50 13.95 -9.02
N SER A 712 10.38 14.87 -9.40
CA SER A 712 9.94 16.11 -10.07
C SER A 712 9.29 15.84 -11.42
N ASP A 713 9.77 14.83 -12.16
CA ASP A 713 9.20 14.43 -13.45
C ASP A 713 7.78 13.86 -13.30
N HIS A 714 7.51 13.09 -12.24
CA HIS A 714 6.17 12.55 -11.98
C HIS A 714 5.22 13.57 -11.34
N VAL A 715 5.71 14.50 -10.52
CA VAL A 715 4.87 15.57 -9.96
C VAL A 715 4.36 16.52 -11.04
N GLY A 716 5.18 16.84 -12.05
CA GLY A 716 4.88 17.80 -13.12
C GLY A 716 5.25 19.24 -12.76
N ASN A 717 4.91 19.68 -11.56
CA ASN A 717 5.26 21.01 -11.06
C ASN A 717 6.73 21.08 -10.59
N SER A 718 7.55 21.86 -11.28
CA SER A 718 8.97 22.06 -10.98
C SER A 718 9.24 23.00 -9.80
N ASN A 719 8.26 23.74 -9.31
CA ASN A 719 8.44 24.69 -8.21
C ASN A 719 8.50 23.94 -6.88
N THR A 720 9.68 23.90 -6.28
CA THR A 720 9.94 23.22 -5.01
C THR A 720 10.35 24.16 -3.90
N GLU A 721 10.79 25.38 -4.22
CA GLU A 721 11.36 26.35 -3.29
C GLU A 721 10.27 26.96 -2.41
N ILE A 722 10.41 26.81 -1.09
CA ILE A 722 9.59 27.53 -0.11
C ILE A 722 10.15 28.92 0.17
N THR A 723 11.44 29.14 -0.14
CA THR A 723 12.08 30.44 0.02
C THR A 723 11.34 31.51 -0.78
N GLY A 724 10.93 32.58 -0.10
CA GLY A 724 10.18 33.69 -0.69
C GLY A 724 8.66 33.50 -0.75
N THR A 725 8.10 32.41 -0.20
CA THR A 725 6.63 32.27 -0.12
C THR A 725 6.04 33.18 0.95
N ILE A 726 4.92 33.84 0.65
CA ILE A 726 4.22 34.77 1.56
C ILE A 726 3.80 34.11 2.88
N GLY A 727 4.02 34.80 4.01
CA GLY A 727 3.42 34.49 5.32
C GLY A 727 2.33 35.47 5.77
N GLY A 728 2.32 36.70 5.26
CA GLY A 728 1.29 37.69 5.58
C GLY A 728 1.43 39.05 4.89
N ILE A 729 2.65 39.40 4.47
CA ILE A 729 2.97 40.64 3.74
C ILE A 729 3.58 40.27 2.39
N ALA A 730 3.16 40.91 1.32
CA ALA A 730 3.76 40.78 -0.01
C ALA A 730 3.53 42.04 -0.85
N ASN A 731 4.41 42.29 -1.80
CA ASN A 731 4.26 43.42 -2.71
C ASN A 731 2.93 43.32 -3.52
N ALA A 732 2.03 44.29 -3.33
CA ALA A 732 0.72 44.30 -3.99
C ALA A 732 0.79 44.48 -5.52
N ASP A 733 1.88 45.06 -6.03
CA ASP A 733 2.03 45.36 -7.47
C ASP A 733 2.83 44.26 -8.21
N GLU A 734 3.36 43.25 -7.51
CA GLU A 734 4.23 42.22 -8.08
C GLU A 734 3.74 40.78 -7.76
N PRO A 735 3.94 39.83 -8.69
CA PRO A 735 3.71 38.41 -8.40
C PRO A 735 4.57 37.90 -7.25
N PHE A 736 3.99 37.08 -6.37
CA PHE A 736 4.69 36.42 -5.27
C PHE A 736 4.33 34.93 -5.18
N SER A 737 5.19 34.15 -4.52
CA SER A 737 4.99 32.70 -4.33
C SER A 737 4.12 32.43 -3.12
N VAL A 738 3.29 31.39 -3.19
CA VAL A 738 2.40 30.95 -2.11
C VAL A 738 2.62 29.47 -1.87
N ASN A 739 2.75 29.10 -0.59
CA ASN A 739 2.76 27.70 -0.16
C ASN A 739 1.32 27.21 0.02
N LEU A 740 0.88 26.31 -0.86
CA LEU A 740 -0.48 25.77 -0.86
C LEU A 740 -0.57 24.59 0.12
N VAL A 741 -0.52 24.89 1.42
CA VAL A 741 -0.66 23.91 2.53
C VAL A 741 0.41 22.80 2.45
N GLY A 742 1.61 23.15 1.97
CA GLY A 742 2.74 22.24 1.79
C GLY A 742 2.56 21.21 0.66
N TYR A 743 1.51 21.30 -0.16
CA TYR A 743 1.27 20.37 -1.27
C TYR A 743 1.88 20.86 -2.59
N ALA A 744 1.90 22.16 -2.82
CA ALA A 744 2.49 22.74 -4.02
C ALA A 744 2.93 24.19 -3.76
N ILE A 745 3.91 24.65 -4.54
CA ILE A 745 4.26 26.06 -4.62
C ILE A 745 3.73 26.61 -5.93
N ALA A 746 3.03 27.73 -5.85
CA ALA A 746 2.49 28.43 -7.01
C ALA A 746 2.75 29.93 -6.91
N GLN A 747 2.83 30.58 -8.07
CA GLN A 747 3.03 32.03 -8.17
C GLN A 747 1.69 32.71 -8.48
N THR A 748 1.44 33.86 -7.86
CA THR A 748 0.21 34.63 -8.09
C THR A 748 0.22 35.34 -9.45
N GLU A 749 -0.96 35.44 -10.07
CA GLU A 749 -1.23 36.37 -11.16
C GLU A 749 -1.85 37.65 -10.60
N VAL A 750 -1.25 38.82 -10.91
CA VAL A 750 -1.76 40.12 -10.46
C VAL A 750 -2.98 40.51 -11.27
N GLY A 751 -4.09 40.77 -10.59
CA GLY A 751 -5.39 41.13 -11.12
C GLY A 751 -5.69 42.64 -11.08
N ASP A 752 -6.98 42.97 -11.00
CA ASP A 752 -7.46 44.35 -10.95
C ASP A 752 -7.47 44.90 -9.51
N THR A 753 -7.45 46.23 -9.37
CA THR A 753 -7.72 46.88 -8.08
C THR A 753 -9.22 46.84 -7.76
N VAL A 754 -9.57 46.30 -6.61
CA VAL A 754 -10.95 46.15 -6.13
C VAL A 754 -11.15 46.85 -4.78
N THR A 755 -12.39 47.21 -4.48
CA THR A 755 -12.74 47.75 -3.16
C THR A 755 -13.43 46.66 -2.33
N TYR A 756 -12.79 46.22 -1.24
CA TYR A 756 -13.34 45.25 -0.29
C TYR A 756 -13.51 45.89 1.09
N LYS A 757 -14.71 45.77 1.69
CA LYS A 757 -15.07 46.42 2.97
C LYS A 757 -14.69 47.92 3.09
N GLY A 758 -14.59 48.61 1.94
CA GLY A 758 -14.25 50.04 1.87
C GLY A 758 -12.75 50.35 1.79
N ILE A 759 -11.89 49.32 1.62
CA ILE A 759 -10.44 49.38 1.43
C ILE A 759 -10.14 49.05 -0.04
N GLU A 760 -9.29 49.84 -0.71
CA GLU A 760 -8.78 49.51 -2.05
C GLU A 760 -7.64 48.50 -1.94
N MET A 761 -7.75 47.37 -2.64
CA MET A 761 -6.80 46.26 -2.62
C MET A 761 -6.53 45.77 -4.04
N VAL A 762 -5.38 45.17 -4.28
CA VAL A 762 -5.05 44.48 -5.54
C VAL A 762 -5.39 43.00 -5.40
N GLU A 763 -6.14 42.45 -6.35
CA GLU A 763 -6.43 41.01 -6.40
C GLU A 763 -5.23 40.23 -6.94
N HIS A 764 -4.96 39.08 -6.32
CA HIS A 764 -3.99 38.09 -6.76
C HIS A 764 -4.71 36.75 -6.86
N HIS A 765 -4.54 36.08 -7.99
CA HIS A 765 -5.20 34.82 -8.28
C HIS A 765 -4.20 33.70 -8.55
N ILE A 766 -4.50 32.50 -8.07
CA ILE A 766 -3.79 31.26 -8.41
C ILE A 766 -4.82 30.26 -8.87
N GLU A 767 -4.58 29.69 -10.05
CA GLU A 767 -5.27 28.50 -10.53
C GLU A 767 -4.23 27.42 -10.80
N LEU A 768 -4.17 26.43 -9.90
CA LEU A 768 -3.23 25.32 -9.99
C LEU A 768 -3.86 24.16 -10.74
N ASP A 769 -3.31 23.81 -11.91
CA ASP A 769 -3.77 22.67 -12.70
C ASP A 769 -3.47 21.34 -11.97
N PRO A 770 -4.48 20.56 -11.57
CA PRO A 770 -4.26 19.28 -10.92
C PRO A 770 -3.49 18.29 -11.81
N ALA A 771 -3.56 18.39 -13.15
CA ALA A 771 -2.87 17.47 -14.05
C ALA A 771 -1.33 17.53 -13.94
N GLU A 772 -0.81 18.65 -13.46
CA GLU A 772 0.63 18.92 -13.32
C GLU A 772 1.06 18.95 -11.84
N ASN A 773 0.25 18.42 -10.93
CA ASN A 773 0.51 18.47 -9.49
C ASN A 773 0.15 17.15 -8.80
N GLN A 774 0.89 16.10 -9.11
CA GLN A 774 0.75 14.83 -8.42
C GLN A 774 1.37 14.90 -7.02
N ILE A 775 0.67 14.43 -5.98
CA ILE A 775 1.10 14.59 -4.58
C ILE A 775 1.27 13.27 -3.82
N GLN A 776 1.25 12.16 -4.54
CA GLN A 776 1.21 10.85 -3.90
C GLN A 776 2.40 10.58 -2.99
N ALA A 777 3.61 11.02 -3.37
CA ALA A 777 4.85 10.76 -2.64
C ALA A 777 4.81 11.39 -1.23
N LYS A 778 4.11 12.53 -1.09
CA LYS A 778 3.83 13.17 0.20
C LYS A 778 2.92 12.30 1.07
N LEU A 779 1.92 11.63 0.48
CA LEU A 779 0.90 10.89 1.21
C LEU A 779 1.35 9.48 1.63
N ILE A 780 2.11 8.78 0.79
CA ILE A 780 2.58 7.40 1.05
C ILE A 780 3.98 7.35 1.66
N GLY A 781 4.76 8.41 1.51
CA GLY A 781 6.14 8.51 2.00
C GLY A 781 7.15 7.76 1.14
N PHE A 782 8.42 8.11 1.31
CA PHE A 782 9.51 7.62 0.46
C PHE A 782 10.06 6.25 0.85
N ASN A 783 9.54 5.60 1.91
CA ASN A 783 9.97 4.26 2.36
C ASN A 783 9.74 3.18 1.31
N LEU A 784 8.88 3.46 0.33
CA LEU A 784 8.55 2.59 -0.79
C LEU A 784 9.38 2.90 -2.06
N GLY A 785 10.39 3.76 -1.93
CA GLY A 785 11.33 4.06 -3.01
C GLY A 785 10.64 4.61 -4.26
N HIS A 786 10.94 4.02 -5.42
CA HIS A 786 10.39 4.43 -6.71
C HIS A 786 8.89 4.12 -6.88
N VAL A 787 8.33 3.18 -6.11
CA VAL A 787 6.87 2.96 -6.06
C VAL A 787 6.17 4.20 -5.50
N ALA A 788 6.83 4.94 -4.61
CA ALA A 788 6.29 6.15 -4.02
C ALA A 788 6.08 7.29 -5.03
N VAL A 789 6.72 7.23 -6.20
CA VAL A 789 6.64 8.27 -7.24
C VAL A 789 5.96 7.80 -8.53
N LEU A 790 5.66 6.50 -8.67
CA LEU A 790 4.91 5.97 -9.80
C LEU A 790 3.46 6.48 -9.82
N PRO A 791 3.02 7.30 -10.80
CA PRO A 791 1.69 7.92 -10.82
C PRO A 791 0.49 7.04 -10.52
N GLY A 792 0.52 5.78 -10.97
CA GLY A 792 -0.57 4.84 -10.75
C GLY A 792 -0.50 4.04 -9.43
N ALA A 793 0.47 4.31 -8.54
CA ALA A 793 0.53 3.71 -7.21
C ALA A 793 -0.52 4.32 -6.27
N LEU A 794 -0.61 5.64 -6.24
CA LEU A 794 -1.71 6.37 -5.63
C LEU A 794 -2.03 7.57 -6.55
N PRO A 795 -3.01 7.43 -7.46
CA PRO A 795 -3.24 8.40 -8.52
C PRO A 795 -4.04 9.62 -8.01
N ILE A 796 -3.50 10.29 -7.00
CA ILE A 796 -4.04 11.51 -6.39
C ILE A 796 -3.27 12.73 -6.89
N TYR A 797 -4.04 13.70 -7.32
CA TYR A 797 -3.61 14.96 -7.90
C TYR A 797 -4.19 16.14 -7.11
N PHE A 798 -3.44 17.22 -7.00
CA PHE A 798 -3.79 18.39 -6.20
C PHE A 798 -4.10 19.59 -7.07
N GLY A 799 -5.34 20.04 -7.06
CA GLY A 799 -5.75 21.32 -7.65
C GLY A 799 -6.03 22.33 -6.56
N SER A 800 -5.81 23.61 -6.84
CA SER A 800 -6.09 24.68 -5.89
C SER A 800 -6.42 25.97 -6.61
N THR A 801 -7.49 26.62 -6.16
CA THR A 801 -7.87 27.98 -6.57
C THR A 801 -7.68 28.88 -5.36
N VAL A 802 -6.88 29.93 -5.48
CA VAL A 802 -6.62 30.88 -4.39
C VAL A 802 -6.85 32.31 -4.86
N ASP A 803 -7.62 33.06 -4.08
CA ASP A 803 -7.83 34.49 -4.24
C ASP A 803 -7.27 35.23 -3.02
N ILE A 804 -6.26 36.07 -3.24
CA ILE A 804 -5.64 36.90 -2.21
C ILE A 804 -5.90 38.37 -2.56
N LYS A 805 -6.20 39.21 -1.57
CA LYS A 805 -6.28 40.67 -1.76
C LYS A 805 -5.28 41.36 -0.87
N VAL A 806 -4.40 42.12 -1.50
CA VAL A 806 -3.29 42.80 -0.84
C VAL A 806 -3.54 44.31 -0.87
N GLU A 807 -3.40 44.96 0.28
CA GLU A 807 -3.55 46.40 0.38
C GLU A 807 -2.23 47.09 -0.06
N PRO A 808 -2.26 48.03 -1.03
CA PRO A 808 -1.05 48.52 -1.71
C PRO A 808 -0.17 49.46 -0.90
N VAL A 809 -0.63 50.00 0.23
CA VAL A 809 0.17 50.90 1.07
C VAL A 809 0.99 50.10 2.09
N THR A 810 0.37 49.13 2.73
CA THR A 810 0.95 48.31 3.80
C THR A 810 1.51 46.99 3.30
N ASN A 811 1.17 46.59 2.07
CA ASN A 811 1.49 45.29 1.49
C ASN A 811 0.93 44.11 2.29
N VAL A 812 0.00 44.34 3.21
CA VAL A 812 -0.62 43.29 4.03
C VAL A 812 -1.70 42.58 3.21
N ALA A 813 -1.68 41.24 3.22
CA ALA A 813 -2.76 40.43 2.70
C ALA A 813 -3.94 40.45 3.68
N MET A 814 -5.05 41.07 3.29
CA MET A 814 -6.23 41.28 4.17
C MET A 814 -7.42 40.40 3.80
N TYR A 815 -7.29 39.60 2.74
CA TYR A 815 -8.25 38.61 2.31
C TYR A 815 -7.50 37.45 1.67
N GLY A 816 -7.89 36.23 2.02
CA GLY A 816 -7.42 35.00 1.42
C GLY A 816 -8.54 33.97 1.41
N LYS A 817 -9.00 33.59 0.22
CA LYS A 817 -9.90 32.45 0.04
C LYS A 817 -9.15 31.37 -0.74
N SER A 818 -9.12 30.15 -0.21
CA SER A 818 -8.54 29.01 -0.94
C SER A 818 -9.55 27.87 -1.01
N VAL A 819 -9.60 27.22 -2.18
CA VAL A 819 -10.32 25.97 -2.41
C VAL A 819 -9.31 24.99 -2.97
N SER A 820 -8.88 24.06 -2.13
CA SER A 820 -7.94 23.01 -2.51
C SER A 820 -8.68 21.69 -2.67
N THR A 821 -8.53 21.05 -3.83
CA THR A 821 -9.26 19.85 -4.22
C THR A 821 -8.30 18.72 -4.55
N PHE A 822 -8.55 17.56 -3.96
CA PHE A 822 -7.85 16.32 -4.26
C PHE A 822 -8.64 15.55 -5.31
N TYR A 823 -8.01 15.24 -6.43
CA TYR A 823 -8.59 14.48 -7.53
C TYR A 823 -7.99 13.09 -7.58
N LEU A 824 -8.84 12.08 -7.69
CA LEU A 824 -8.45 10.69 -7.87
C LEU A 824 -8.72 10.26 -9.32
N ASP A 825 -7.72 9.69 -9.97
CA ASP A 825 -7.89 9.04 -11.26
C ASP A 825 -8.24 7.55 -11.05
N LEU A 826 -9.46 7.18 -11.46
CA LEU A 826 -10.05 5.86 -11.27
C LEU A 826 -9.66 4.83 -12.34
N ARG A 827 -8.73 5.16 -13.24
CA ARG A 827 -8.21 4.18 -14.18
C ARG A 827 -7.46 3.07 -13.44
N TRP A 828 -7.09 2.03 -14.19
CA TRP A 828 -6.35 0.87 -13.67
C TRP A 828 -5.06 1.31 -12.95
N ALA A 829 -4.62 0.48 -11.99
CA ALA A 829 -3.37 0.71 -11.28
C ALA A 829 -2.19 0.82 -12.26
N GLY A 830 -1.28 1.76 -12.01
CA GLY A 830 -0.14 2.03 -12.90
C GLY A 830 -0.43 2.93 -14.11
N ALA A 831 -1.58 3.61 -14.19
CA ALA A 831 -1.82 4.61 -15.21
C ALA A 831 -0.87 5.84 -15.04
N MET A 832 -0.01 6.07 -16.03
CA MET A 832 1.07 7.08 -15.95
C MET A 832 0.68 8.49 -16.43
N ASN A 833 -0.46 8.63 -17.10
CA ASN A 833 -0.82 9.82 -17.86
C ASN A 833 -2.25 10.25 -17.57
N PRO A 834 -2.52 11.05 -16.52
CA PRO A 834 -3.88 11.41 -16.15
C PRO A 834 -4.65 12.07 -17.32
N ASP A 835 -5.92 11.70 -17.48
CA ASP A 835 -6.81 12.32 -18.47
C ASP A 835 -7.96 13.04 -17.76
N PHE A 836 -7.74 14.31 -17.44
CA PHE A 836 -8.73 15.20 -16.81
C PHE A 836 -9.88 15.59 -17.76
N SER A 837 -9.81 15.22 -19.05
CA SER A 837 -10.89 15.45 -20.00
C SER A 837 -11.95 14.33 -20.00
N ALA A 838 -11.63 13.19 -19.40
CA ALA A 838 -12.48 12.02 -19.32
C ALA A 838 -13.18 11.90 -17.95
N SER A 839 -14.24 11.10 -17.87
CA SER A 839 -15.05 10.91 -16.65
C SER A 839 -14.36 10.08 -15.55
N TYR A 840 -13.10 9.69 -15.73
CA TYR A 840 -12.36 8.83 -14.81
C TYR A 840 -11.74 9.58 -13.63
N VAL A 841 -11.55 10.90 -13.76
CA VAL A 841 -11.02 11.72 -12.67
C VAL A 841 -12.18 12.27 -11.84
N GLN A 842 -12.18 11.98 -10.54
CA GLN A 842 -13.23 12.40 -9.61
C GLN A 842 -12.61 13.12 -8.40
N PRO A 843 -13.21 14.21 -7.90
CA PRO A 843 -12.80 14.81 -6.64
C PRO A 843 -13.09 13.84 -5.48
N VAL A 844 -12.16 13.74 -4.53
CA VAL A 844 -12.27 12.85 -3.35
C VAL A 844 -12.30 13.61 -2.03
N PHE A 845 -11.64 14.77 -1.97
CA PHE A 845 -11.58 15.66 -0.80
C PHE A 845 -11.45 17.11 -1.24
N GLU A 846 -12.03 18.02 -0.46
CA GLU A 846 -11.82 19.47 -0.61
C GLU A 846 -11.55 20.13 0.75
N ILE A 847 -10.69 21.13 0.72
CA ILE A 847 -10.36 21.99 1.86
C ILE A 847 -10.68 23.43 1.44
N HIS A 848 -11.53 24.08 2.22
CA HIS A 848 -11.91 25.47 2.06
C HIS A 848 -11.36 26.25 3.23
N THR A 849 -10.55 27.26 2.94
CA THR A 849 -10.05 28.20 3.94
C THR A 849 -10.50 29.60 3.56
N LEU A 850 -10.95 30.36 4.55
CA LEU A 850 -11.26 31.77 4.39
C LEU A 850 -10.60 32.54 5.53
N SER A 851 -9.78 33.51 5.16
CA SER A 851 -9.28 34.54 6.05
C SER A 851 -9.69 35.88 5.48
N GLU A 852 -10.32 36.71 6.31
CA GLU A 852 -10.65 38.07 5.93
C GLU A 852 -10.57 39.01 7.12
N ILE A 853 -10.25 40.27 6.83
CA ILE A 853 -10.33 41.34 7.83
C ILE A 853 -11.76 41.47 8.37
N GLY A 854 -11.89 41.52 9.70
CA GLY A 854 -13.16 41.74 10.38
C GLY A 854 -13.78 43.09 10.02
N ASP A 855 -15.10 43.22 10.13
CA ASP A 855 -15.79 44.47 9.76
C ASP A 855 -15.36 45.66 10.65
N ASP A 856 -15.14 45.40 11.95
CA ASP A 856 -14.70 46.42 12.91
C ASP A 856 -13.23 46.82 12.65
N ASP A 857 -12.35 45.85 12.35
CA ASP A 857 -10.94 46.10 12.03
C ASP A 857 -10.78 46.82 10.69
N ALA A 858 -11.58 46.45 9.68
CA ALA A 858 -11.61 47.14 8.40
C ALA A 858 -12.09 48.59 8.54
N ALA A 859 -13.08 48.84 9.39
CA ALA A 859 -13.55 50.19 9.70
C ALA A 859 -12.47 51.01 10.43
N SER A 860 -11.77 50.40 11.38
CA SER A 860 -10.64 51.00 12.10
C SER A 860 -9.48 51.34 11.17
N PHE A 861 -9.07 50.40 10.31
CA PHE A 861 -8.01 50.58 9.33
C PHE A 861 -8.35 51.70 8.34
N LYS A 862 -9.59 51.71 7.83
CA LYS A 862 -10.06 52.75 6.93
C LYS A 862 -10.02 54.14 7.58
N CYS A 863 -10.51 54.25 8.82
CA CYS A 863 -10.53 55.51 9.57
C CYS A 863 -9.11 56.03 9.83
N THR A 864 -8.19 55.13 10.19
CA THR A 864 -6.85 55.50 10.66
C THR A 864 -5.87 55.76 9.52
N VAL A 865 -5.96 54.97 8.43
CA VAL A 865 -4.99 54.99 7.33
C VAL A 865 -5.61 55.60 6.08
N ILE A 866 -6.68 55.02 5.55
CA ILE A 866 -7.23 55.36 4.21
C ILE A 866 -7.84 56.76 4.17
N ASP A 867 -8.66 57.11 5.16
CA ASP A 867 -9.34 58.41 5.23
C ASP A 867 -8.32 59.55 5.37
N HIS A 868 -7.14 59.29 5.95
CA HIS A 868 -6.04 60.23 6.05
C HIS A 868 -5.16 60.33 4.79
N MET A 869 -5.28 59.40 3.84
CA MET A 869 -4.60 59.44 2.54
C MET A 869 -5.47 60.02 1.41
N GLY A 870 -6.79 60.11 1.59
CA GLY A 870 -7.73 60.59 0.59
C GLY A 870 -7.68 62.11 0.31
N THR A 871 -8.23 62.57 -0.82
CA THR A 871 -8.22 64.01 -1.21
C THR A 871 -8.97 64.96 -0.25
N MET A 872 -9.75 64.39 0.67
CA MET A 872 -10.50 65.08 1.71
C MET A 872 -10.00 64.77 3.14
N TRP A 873 -8.79 64.24 3.32
CA TRP A 873 -8.18 63.90 4.63
C TRP A 873 -8.32 64.97 5.72
N TRP A 874 -8.41 66.25 5.32
CA TRP A 874 -8.53 67.41 6.20
C TRP A 874 -9.94 67.61 6.78
N THR A 875 -10.98 66.96 6.24
CA THR A 875 -12.36 67.16 6.70
C THR A 875 -12.65 66.55 8.05
N ASP A 876 -11.82 65.58 8.47
CA ASP A 876 -11.93 64.90 9.75
C ASP A 876 -11.04 65.51 10.85
N PHE A 877 -10.33 66.61 10.56
CA PHE A 877 -9.50 67.35 11.52
C PHE A 877 -8.47 66.51 12.30
N GLY A 878 -8.07 65.36 11.77
CA GLY A 878 -7.13 64.43 12.42
C GLY A 878 -7.81 63.36 13.28
N GLY A 879 -9.13 63.15 13.15
CA GLY A 879 -9.89 62.11 13.83
C GLY A 879 -10.44 62.52 15.20
N GLU A 880 -11.36 61.71 15.75
CA GLU A 880 -11.80 61.77 17.16
C GLU A 880 -11.70 60.37 17.79
N GLY A 881 -11.20 60.27 19.02
CA GLY A 881 -11.12 58.99 19.76
C GLY A 881 -9.98 58.10 19.28
N ASP A 882 -10.26 56.81 19.04
CA ASP A 882 -9.24 55.82 18.63
C ASP A 882 -8.73 56.01 17.19
N CYS A 883 -9.32 56.93 16.41
CA CYS A 883 -8.85 57.33 15.07
C CYS A 883 -7.96 58.60 15.09
N GLU A 884 -7.58 59.13 16.25
CA GLU A 884 -6.89 60.44 16.35
C GLU A 884 -5.39 60.36 16.01
N LEU A 885 -4.96 61.08 14.97
CA LEU A 885 -3.55 61.30 14.63
C LEU A 885 -3.15 62.74 14.99
N GLU A 886 -2.64 62.94 16.21
CA GLU A 886 -2.28 64.27 16.76
C GLU A 886 -1.40 65.10 15.81
N ALA A 887 -0.48 64.45 15.08
CA ALA A 887 0.40 65.12 14.12
C ALA A 887 -0.36 65.73 12.92
N LEU A 888 -1.46 65.11 12.50
CA LEU A 888 -2.26 65.54 11.35
C LEU A 888 -3.27 66.63 11.68
N THR A 889 -3.71 66.74 12.94
CA THR A 889 -4.66 67.78 13.39
C THR A 889 -4.26 69.19 12.93
N THR A 890 -2.98 69.54 13.12
CA THR A 890 -2.43 70.86 12.74
C THR A 890 -2.41 71.05 11.23
N PHE A 891 -2.09 70.01 10.46
CA PHE A 891 -2.13 70.04 9.00
C PHE A 891 -3.57 70.11 8.47
N SER A 892 -4.54 69.45 9.11
CA SER A 892 -5.95 69.50 8.75
C SER A 892 -6.53 70.90 8.94
N TYR A 893 -6.15 71.62 10.00
CA TYR A 893 -6.51 73.03 10.15
C TYR A 893 -5.89 73.92 9.07
N ILE A 894 -4.65 73.65 8.65
CA ILE A 894 -3.97 74.37 7.56
C ILE A 894 -4.67 74.09 6.22
N ALA A 895 -4.99 72.83 5.92
CA ALA A 895 -5.68 72.41 4.71
C ALA A 895 -7.13 72.92 4.65
N ALA A 896 -7.88 72.85 5.74
CA ALA A 896 -9.21 73.45 5.86
C ALA A 896 -9.16 74.98 5.65
N ALA A 897 -8.18 75.66 6.25
CA ALA A 897 -7.98 77.09 6.04
C ALA A 897 -7.61 77.42 4.58
N LEU A 898 -6.81 76.59 3.91
CA LEU A 898 -6.45 76.73 2.49
C LEU A 898 -7.62 76.47 1.54
N TYR A 899 -8.50 75.50 1.82
CA TYR A 899 -9.74 75.29 1.06
C TYR A 899 -10.74 76.43 1.27
N VAL A 900 -10.98 76.86 2.52
CA VAL A 900 -11.87 77.98 2.83
C VAL A 900 -11.36 79.29 2.21
N ALA A 901 -10.05 79.56 2.29
CA ALA A 901 -9.42 80.71 1.66
C ALA A 901 -9.43 80.60 0.13
N GLY A 902 -9.12 79.43 -0.43
CA GLY A 902 -9.11 79.18 -1.87
C GLY A 902 -10.48 79.32 -2.52
N ILE A 903 -11.51 78.68 -1.94
CA ILE A 903 -12.92 78.78 -2.38
C ILE A 903 -13.45 80.20 -2.17
N GLY A 904 -13.11 80.85 -1.06
CA GLY A 904 -13.44 82.25 -0.80
C GLY A 904 -12.85 83.22 -1.84
N LEU A 905 -11.60 82.99 -2.24
CA LEU A 905 -10.90 83.77 -3.28
C LEU A 905 -11.44 83.50 -4.68
N LEU A 906 -11.84 82.26 -4.99
CA LEU A 906 -12.53 81.88 -6.22
C LEU A 906 -13.91 82.56 -6.34
N ALA A 907 -14.72 82.51 -5.28
CA ALA A 907 -16.02 83.17 -5.22
C ALA A 907 -15.90 84.70 -5.33
N TYR A 908 -14.96 85.31 -4.60
CA TYR A 908 -14.72 86.76 -4.63
C TYR A 908 -14.13 87.24 -5.97
N GLY A 909 -13.20 86.46 -6.55
CA GLY A 909 -12.63 86.70 -7.88
C GLY A 909 -13.69 86.56 -8.99
N GLY A 910 -14.53 85.53 -8.93
CA GLY A 910 -15.64 85.29 -9.86
C GLY A 910 -16.72 86.39 -9.82
N MET A 911 -17.15 86.80 -8.61
CA MET A 911 -18.04 87.95 -8.43
C MET A 911 -17.42 89.25 -8.96
N GLY A 912 -16.11 89.43 -8.78
CA GLY A 912 -15.36 90.59 -9.26
C GLY A 912 -15.16 90.65 -10.77
N ILE A 913 -15.08 89.51 -11.45
CA ILE A 913 -15.08 89.41 -12.92
C ILE A 913 -16.49 89.67 -13.46
N ALA A 914 -17.52 89.06 -12.87
CA ALA A 914 -18.93 89.29 -13.24
C ALA A 914 -19.36 90.77 -13.07
N ALA A 915 -18.87 91.45 -12.03
CA ALA A 915 -19.11 92.87 -11.79
C ALA A 915 -18.28 93.80 -12.72
N ALA A 916 -17.12 93.35 -13.22
CA ALA A 916 -16.31 94.09 -14.18
C ALA A 916 -16.85 93.97 -15.62
N SER A 917 -17.43 92.83 -15.98
CA SER A 917 -18.07 92.61 -17.29
C SER A 917 -19.36 93.42 -17.46
N ARG A 918 -20.10 93.74 -16.38
CA ARG A 918 -21.28 94.64 -16.41
C ARG A 918 -20.95 96.13 -16.58
N LYS A 919 -19.67 96.53 -16.59
CA LYS A 919 -19.24 97.94 -16.78
C LYS A 919 -18.73 98.24 -18.20
N ILE A 920 -18.81 97.26 -19.11
CA ILE A 920 -18.38 97.38 -20.52
C ILE A 920 -19.59 97.37 -21.49
N GLU A 921 -20.83 97.37 -20.98
CA GLU A 921 -22.02 97.78 -21.74
C GLU A 921 -22.36 99.26 -21.52
#